data_AF-A0A8J6E9A6-F1
#
_entry.id   AF-A0A8J6E9A6-F1
#
_cell.length_a   1.000
_cell.length_b   1.000
_cell.length_c   1.000
_cell.angle_alpha   90.00
_cell.angle_beta   90.00
_cell.angle_gamma   90.00
#
_symmetry.space_group_name_H-M   'P 1'
#
loop_
_entity.id
_entity.type
_entity.pdbx_description
1 polymer ?
#
loop_
_entity_poly.entity_id
_entity_poly.type
_entity_poly.pdbx_seq_one_letter_code
_entity_poly.pdbx_strand_id
1 'polypeptide(L)'
;MESEHDVAQECGLQNEPTTSPSSPEDLKNSNSKHFGIFGVVFKPVFTEVWAVLVQTVFLVVKHFLISIRSFSSTAFHILNPIVFVAAVWALQQALDQFDLLPAGYNKEDGFTVDHTAYQVPTCTPGDSGSCYTLMAIPNNSTFAGVLTNFATYAGLGSGSVAPINTDIMDADTFNSYMSTEDARNSTLFAVEFTKYDLAGEGVEYILHYDQNFFSCPLMSVAECTSPYEWLELPMLNALDSYFAQLITGRDTVSYSLGDMLVPPHPSQASFQVFLMFGPMVLFAIFSIHMVIFSAQIVQEKENRIRAYMKVVGLRTISYWASFIIYMGTIIFLNIIVLMVAGWIFNFRMFTDNNFLLLFICFATYGISIIGLCILVSAVVKTARIASLASFAFLIISVVIAPLASGILFAILGSDDTVANDVAMRFLEAISPLLFYQNVDKLNAISDGTTDALKFSDLEWTNDTEDVTFLRGNVLMLVYSFVYFVIAFYLDSISDANGVGKHPLWPLIPWKVFTFLEPLVNRYWNRIRGRIHIPLLSEPAWPPLDDEDIHAEVRAVHEAGPDTPLVVKDLVKRFRKFPVVRSPKDFVAVKGMNMMVKPNELLCLLGPNGAGKTTTISMLSGLFAPTAGDGLVFGRSISTEMHVVRKMTGMCPQHDVCTFQQLTAAEHIMLFAAIKGLSIRQLRSEVSRRIADVNLEDHSRSRVAAFSGGMRRRLSIAISLIGSPRLIFLDEPTTGLDPVVRSTVWAIIMKQKEHSAIVLTTHSMEEADVLGDRIAIMAFGRNRCIGTSIRLKSRFGSGYKIIISPKTSEEDTAVVCRGLFDRLSASVPEIVFDKIDGRNMRINLPKEANGRMPELMTAIDGIRDDIDDLSIELSTLEDVFITVAKTSQAEEFASDNHDLPDATIDLSQSQTPYPGATPMAGRSQHPSMGNMVPSPAWQSDAKSETDSDDLETIQSSDEA
;
A
#
# COMPACT_ATOMS: atom_id res chain seq x y z
N MET A 1 -15.09 59.13 11.66
CA MET A 1 -14.39 60.10 12.52
C MET A 1 -13.00 60.23 11.95
N GLU A 2 -12.72 61.43 11.41
CA GLU A 2 -11.42 62.08 11.16
C GLU A 2 -10.30 61.27 10.47
N SER A 3 -9.51 61.77 9.53
CA SER A 3 -9.50 62.94 8.62
C SER A 3 -8.06 62.92 8.10
N GLU A 4 -7.82 62.98 6.79
CA GLU A 4 -6.67 63.72 6.28
C GLU A 4 -6.90 64.11 4.82
N HIS A 5 -6.54 65.36 4.56
CA HIS A 5 -7.03 66.23 3.51
C HIS A 5 -6.11 66.22 2.27
N ASP A 6 -6.76 66.47 1.12
CA ASP A 6 -6.22 66.90 -0.17
C ASP A 6 -5.30 68.14 -0.13
N VAL A 7 -4.61 68.34 -1.27
CA VAL A 7 -4.30 69.60 -2.02
C VAL A 7 -2.93 69.38 -2.69
N ALA A 8 -2.64 69.59 -3.98
CA ALA A 8 -3.23 70.17 -5.20
C ALA A 8 -2.24 69.79 -6.35
N GLN A 9 -2.37 70.05 -7.66
CA GLN A 9 -3.41 70.39 -8.66
C GLN A 9 -2.60 70.77 -9.94
N GLU A 10 -3.30 70.86 -11.09
CA GLU A 10 -2.89 71.41 -12.41
C GLU A 10 -2.41 70.40 -13.47
N CYS A 11 -2.96 70.34 -14.68
CA CYS A 11 -3.74 71.31 -15.44
C CYS A 11 -4.73 70.59 -16.38
N GLY A 12 -5.78 71.29 -16.84
CA GLY A 12 -6.99 70.72 -17.41
C GLY A 12 -7.11 70.74 -18.95
N LEU A 13 -8.30 70.25 -19.38
CA LEU A 13 -9.06 70.57 -20.61
C LEU A 13 -8.56 69.87 -21.92
N GLN A 14 -9.39 69.31 -22.80
CA GLN A 14 -10.83 69.51 -23.10
C GLN A 14 -11.35 68.38 -24.04
N ASN A 15 -12.66 68.09 -23.90
CA ASN A 15 -13.65 67.66 -24.90
C ASN A 15 -13.82 66.18 -25.33
N GLU A 16 -14.94 65.60 -24.89
CA GLU A 16 -15.73 64.60 -25.65
C GLU A 16 -16.47 65.26 -26.84
N PRO A 17 -16.95 64.50 -27.84
CA PRO A 17 -18.34 64.00 -27.74
C PRO A 17 -18.56 62.55 -28.25
N THR A 18 -19.40 61.82 -27.50
CA THR A 18 -20.42 60.83 -27.89
C THR A 18 -20.31 60.04 -29.21
N THR A 19 -20.25 58.71 -29.14
CA THR A 19 -21.22 57.74 -29.74
C THR A 19 -20.75 56.29 -29.49
N SER A 20 -21.66 55.43 -29.04
CA SER A 20 -21.50 53.96 -29.02
C SER A 20 -22.37 53.36 -30.15
N PRO A 21 -22.36 52.03 -30.42
CA PRO A 21 -21.29 51.04 -30.45
C PRO A 21 -21.25 50.28 -31.82
N SER A 22 -20.11 49.70 -32.24
CA SER A 22 -20.12 48.57 -33.20
C SER A 22 -18.87 47.69 -33.09
N SER A 23 -19.05 46.44 -33.48
CA SER A 23 -18.30 45.20 -33.17
C SER A 23 -16.86 45.08 -33.70
N PRO A 24 -16.08 44.09 -33.21
CA PRO A 24 -14.63 44.00 -33.37
C PRO A 24 -14.21 42.91 -34.37
N GLU A 25 -13.97 43.25 -35.62
CA GLU A 25 -13.24 42.39 -36.57
C GLU A 25 -12.37 43.31 -37.44
N ASP A 26 -11.05 43.08 -37.46
CA ASP A 26 -10.10 43.41 -38.57
C ASP A 26 -8.68 43.85 -38.18
N LEU A 27 -8.33 44.00 -36.90
CA LEU A 27 -6.95 44.41 -36.52
C LEU A 27 -6.00 43.29 -36.10
N LYS A 28 -6.26 42.03 -36.49
CA LYS A 28 -5.40 40.88 -36.13
C LYS A 28 -4.77 40.10 -37.29
N ASN A 29 -4.81 40.62 -38.52
CA ASN A 29 -4.19 39.96 -39.67
C ASN A 29 -3.09 40.82 -40.31
N SER A 30 -1.89 40.82 -39.72
CA SER A 30 -0.68 41.15 -40.51
C SER A 30 0.63 40.50 -40.05
N ASN A 31 0.76 39.91 -38.85
CA ASN A 31 2.06 39.42 -38.35
C ASN A 31 2.09 37.95 -37.91
N SER A 32 1.46 37.04 -38.67
CA SER A 32 1.50 35.60 -38.36
C SER A 32 1.47 34.72 -39.62
N LYS A 33 2.51 34.78 -40.46
CA LYS A 33 2.65 33.84 -41.59
C LYS A 33 3.93 33.01 -41.65
N HIS A 34 4.82 33.05 -40.64
CA HIS A 34 6.02 32.19 -40.64
C HIS A 34 6.29 31.32 -39.39
N PHE A 35 5.36 31.21 -38.42
CA PHE A 35 5.50 30.30 -37.26
C PHE A 35 4.30 29.35 -37.05
N GLY A 36 3.61 28.98 -38.14
CA GLY A 36 2.29 28.33 -38.08
C GLY A 36 2.26 26.81 -37.83
N ILE A 37 3.38 26.08 -37.93
CA ILE A 37 3.35 24.60 -37.90
C ILE A 37 3.94 24.01 -36.61
N PHE A 38 4.92 24.68 -35.98
CA PHE A 38 5.50 24.21 -34.71
C PHE A 38 4.67 24.58 -33.46
N GLY A 39 3.86 25.64 -33.52
CA GLY A 39 3.09 26.13 -32.37
C GLY A 39 1.77 25.38 -32.08
N VAL A 40 1.27 24.59 -33.03
CA VAL A 40 -0.06 23.94 -32.93
C VAL A 40 0.02 22.58 -32.22
N VAL A 41 1.15 21.88 -32.31
CA VAL A 41 1.34 20.56 -31.69
C VAL A 41 1.96 20.64 -30.29
N PHE A 42 2.84 21.62 -30.02
CA PHE A 42 3.52 21.72 -28.73
C PHE A 42 2.70 22.37 -27.62
N LYS A 43 1.80 23.32 -27.93
CA LYS A 43 0.92 23.95 -26.92
C LYS A 43 0.07 22.95 -26.13
N PRO A 44 -0.67 22.00 -26.75
CA PRO A 44 -1.47 21.05 -25.99
C PRO A 44 -0.61 20.11 -25.14
N VAL A 45 0.53 19.63 -25.66
CA VAL A 45 1.43 18.73 -24.92
C VAL A 45 2.03 19.45 -23.69
N PHE A 46 2.45 20.70 -23.84
CA PHE A 46 2.98 21.49 -22.72
C PHE A 46 1.92 21.74 -21.65
N THR A 47 0.67 22.05 -22.04
CA THR A 47 -0.42 22.23 -21.07
C THR A 47 -0.78 20.94 -20.32
N GLU A 48 -0.67 19.79 -20.99
CA GLU A 48 -0.97 18.48 -20.41
C GLU A 48 0.12 18.04 -19.42
N VAL A 49 1.40 18.23 -19.78
CA VAL A 49 2.54 17.96 -18.89
C VAL A 49 2.54 18.93 -17.71
N TRP A 50 2.24 20.21 -17.94
CA TRP A 50 2.11 21.20 -16.87
C TRP A 50 1.00 20.83 -15.88
N ALA A 51 -0.15 20.37 -16.37
CA ALA A 51 -1.24 19.90 -15.51
C ALA A 51 -0.82 18.68 -14.66
N VAL A 52 -0.08 17.73 -15.24
CA VAL A 52 0.51 16.61 -14.49
C VAL A 52 1.43 17.13 -13.39
N LEU A 53 2.37 18.02 -13.73
CA LEU A 53 3.33 18.57 -12.78
C LEU A 53 2.65 19.31 -11.63
N VAL A 54 1.69 20.19 -11.92
CA VAL A 54 0.93 20.91 -10.89
C VAL A 54 0.21 19.92 -9.97
N GLN A 55 -0.50 18.93 -10.52
CA GLN A 55 -1.17 17.90 -9.72
C GLN A 55 -0.19 17.11 -8.85
N THR A 56 0.99 16.74 -9.39
CA THR A 56 2.02 16.01 -8.62
C THR A 56 2.54 16.85 -7.46
N VAL A 57 2.85 18.13 -7.66
CA VAL A 57 3.39 19.01 -6.62
C VAL A 57 2.41 19.13 -5.45
N PHE A 58 1.12 19.36 -5.72
CA PHE A 58 0.11 19.44 -4.66
C PHE A 58 -0.07 18.13 -3.91
N LEU A 59 -0.01 16.98 -4.60
CA LEU A 59 -0.05 15.68 -3.94
C LEU A 59 1.21 15.40 -3.11
N VAL A 60 2.39 15.78 -3.60
CA VAL A 60 3.64 15.65 -2.82
C VAL A 60 3.57 16.52 -1.56
N VAL A 61 3.13 17.77 -1.68
CA VAL A 61 2.90 18.66 -0.52
C VAL A 61 1.90 18.04 0.45
N LYS A 62 0.82 17.41 -0.04
CA LYS A 62 -0.13 16.65 0.79
C LYS A 62 0.58 15.56 1.59
N HIS A 63 1.40 14.72 0.94
CA HIS A 63 2.11 13.63 1.61
C HIS A 63 3.06 14.16 2.70
N PHE A 64 3.83 15.20 2.41
CA PHE A 64 4.71 15.84 3.39
C PHE A 64 3.95 16.48 4.54
N LEU A 65 2.85 17.19 4.29
CA LEU A 65 2.03 17.78 5.34
C LEU A 65 1.46 16.73 6.30
N ILE A 66 0.98 15.61 5.74
CA ILE A 66 0.51 14.48 6.55
C ILE A 66 1.67 13.93 7.40
N SER A 67 2.84 13.72 6.79
CA SER A 67 4.04 13.22 7.46
C SER A 67 4.49 14.15 8.60
N ILE A 68 4.56 15.46 8.36
CA ILE A 68 4.99 16.45 9.38
C ILE A 68 4.04 16.48 10.57
N ARG A 69 2.72 16.36 10.32
CA ARG A 69 1.71 16.36 11.38
C ARG A 69 1.69 15.07 12.19
N SER A 70 2.08 13.94 11.61
CA SER A 70 2.37 12.70 12.33
C SER A 70 3.82 12.67 12.82
N PHE A 71 4.22 13.70 13.57
CA PHE A 71 5.63 13.95 13.95
C PHE A 71 6.29 12.73 14.59
N SER A 72 5.64 12.07 15.55
CA SER A 72 6.18 10.89 16.24
C SER A 72 6.49 9.74 15.27
N SER A 73 5.56 9.43 14.36
CA SER A 73 5.76 8.38 13.34
C SER A 73 6.89 8.78 12.38
N THR A 74 6.90 10.00 11.88
CA THR A 74 7.90 10.49 10.91
C THR A 74 9.29 10.60 11.51
N ALA A 75 9.40 11.00 12.78
CA ALA A 75 10.66 11.00 13.50
C ALA A 75 11.21 9.57 13.63
N PHE A 76 10.36 8.60 13.99
CA PHE A 76 10.76 7.19 14.03
C PHE A 76 11.26 6.69 12.66
N HIS A 77 10.60 7.07 11.57
CA HIS A 77 11.04 6.72 10.21
C HIS A 77 12.44 7.22 9.86
N ILE A 78 12.71 8.49 10.14
CA ILE A 78 13.97 9.13 9.75
C ILE A 78 15.10 8.72 10.69
N LEU A 79 14.83 8.57 11.99
CA LEU A 79 15.82 8.23 13.01
C LEU A 79 16.04 6.72 13.17
N ASN A 80 15.26 5.88 12.48
CA ASN A 80 15.40 4.42 12.50
C ASN A 80 16.86 3.94 12.31
N PRO A 81 17.65 4.47 11.35
CA PRO A 81 19.03 4.02 11.17
C PRO A 81 19.90 4.26 12.39
N ILE A 82 19.72 5.39 13.08
CA ILE A 82 20.50 5.72 14.28
C ILE A 82 20.24 4.70 15.38
N VAL A 83 18.98 4.32 15.59
CA VAL A 83 18.59 3.34 16.63
C VAL A 83 19.26 1.99 16.36
N PHE A 84 19.19 1.51 15.12
CA PHE A 84 19.78 0.24 14.74
C PHE A 84 21.32 0.25 14.80
N VAL A 85 21.96 1.29 14.28
CA VAL A 85 23.41 1.44 14.28
C VAL A 85 23.94 1.62 15.72
N ALA A 86 23.26 2.41 16.55
CA ALA A 86 23.61 2.56 17.96
C ALA A 86 23.44 1.26 18.76
N ALA A 87 22.44 0.44 18.44
CA ALA A 87 22.26 -0.87 19.08
C ALA A 87 23.40 -1.83 18.73
N VAL A 88 23.84 -1.88 17.48
CA VAL A 88 25.01 -2.69 17.07
C VAL A 88 26.28 -2.16 17.72
N TRP A 89 26.46 -0.84 17.77
CA TRP A 89 27.61 -0.23 18.44
C TRP A 89 27.62 -0.55 19.95
N ALA A 90 26.48 -0.46 20.63
CA ALA A 90 26.38 -0.81 22.04
C ALA A 90 26.67 -2.30 22.28
N LEU A 91 26.23 -3.17 21.37
CA LEU A 91 26.54 -4.60 21.43
C LEU A 91 28.04 -4.87 21.21
N GLN A 92 28.68 -4.17 20.27
CA GLN A 92 30.13 -4.23 20.08
C GLN A 92 30.86 -3.77 21.35
N GLN A 93 30.50 -2.63 21.91
CA GLN A 93 31.12 -2.12 23.14
C GLN A 93 30.92 -3.06 24.33
N ALA A 94 29.75 -3.70 24.44
CA ALA A 94 29.51 -4.70 25.46
C ALA A 94 30.42 -5.93 25.26
N LEU A 95 30.58 -6.41 24.02
CA LEU A 95 31.48 -7.52 23.71
C LEU A 95 32.94 -7.17 23.92
N ASP A 96 33.39 -5.97 23.52
CA ASP A 96 34.76 -5.50 23.76
C ASP A 96 35.05 -5.42 25.28
N GLN A 97 34.05 -5.11 26.11
CA GLN A 97 34.17 -5.17 27.57
C GLN A 97 34.20 -6.61 28.12
N PHE A 98 33.53 -7.56 27.45
CA PHE A 98 33.54 -8.99 27.82
C PHE A 98 34.79 -9.73 27.34
N ASP A 99 35.35 -9.35 26.18
CA ASP A 99 36.61 -9.85 25.61
C ASP A 99 37.86 -9.38 26.36
N LEU A 100 37.68 -8.64 27.47
CA LEU A 100 38.68 -8.52 28.54
C LEU A 100 38.89 -9.91 29.21
N LEU A 101 39.55 -10.81 28.48
CA LEU A 101 40.35 -11.90 29.04
C LEU A 101 41.24 -11.34 30.17
N PRO A 102 41.52 -12.15 31.22
CA PRO A 102 41.98 -11.65 32.52
C PRO A 102 43.22 -10.76 32.39
N ALA A 103 43.27 -9.74 33.26
CA ALA A 103 44.15 -8.58 33.32
C ALA A 103 45.69 -8.79 33.19
N GLY A 104 46.18 -9.97 32.83
CA GLY A 104 47.61 -10.28 32.64
C GLY A 104 48.19 -9.95 31.27
N TYR A 105 47.37 -9.58 30.27
CA TYR A 105 47.83 -9.32 28.88
C TYR A 105 47.66 -7.86 28.43
N ASN A 106 47.48 -6.92 29.35
CA ASN A 106 47.49 -5.51 29.00
C ASN A 106 48.93 -5.02 28.83
N LYS A 107 49.26 -4.68 27.58
CA LYS A 107 50.36 -3.80 27.17
C LYS A 107 50.49 -2.62 28.13
N GLU A 108 51.64 -2.51 28.81
CA GLU A 108 52.40 -1.26 29.01
C GLU A 108 53.65 -1.49 29.87
N ASP A 109 53.76 -2.60 30.58
CA ASP A 109 55.02 -3.00 31.20
C ASP A 109 55.87 -3.69 30.14
N GLY A 110 56.97 -3.05 29.75
CA GLY A 110 57.96 -3.65 28.86
C GLY A 110 58.33 -5.05 29.38
N PHE A 111 58.31 -6.05 28.50
CA PHE A 111 58.73 -7.41 28.84
C PHE A 111 60.18 -7.35 29.33
N THR A 112 60.39 -7.40 30.63
CA THR A 112 61.73 -7.56 31.20
C THR A 112 62.10 -9.02 31.02
N VAL A 113 62.81 -9.31 29.94
CA VAL A 113 63.35 -10.64 29.68
C VAL A 113 64.40 -10.95 30.75
N ASP A 114 64.10 -11.87 31.67
CA ASP A 114 65.09 -12.37 32.61
C ASP A 114 66.06 -13.29 31.85
N HIS A 115 67.25 -12.76 31.54
CA HIS A 115 68.28 -13.44 30.75
C HIS A 115 68.79 -14.76 31.39
N THR A 116 68.41 -15.06 32.63
CA THR A 116 68.88 -16.25 33.36
C THR A 116 67.93 -17.45 33.31
N ALA A 117 66.73 -17.30 32.74
CA ALA A 117 65.65 -18.28 32.89
C ALA A 117 65.39 -19.19 31.67
N TYR A 118 66.05 -18.97 30.53
CA TYR A 118 65.70 -19.67 29.28
C TYR A 118 66.78 -20.67 28.86
N GLN A 119 66.90 -21.77 29.61
CA GLN A 119 67.53 -22.98 29.09
C GLN A 119 66.58 -23.64 28.09
N VAL A 120 67.12 -24.12 26.97
CA VAL A 120 66.34 -24.90 26.00
C VAL A 120 65.65 -26.06 26.72
N PRO A 121 64.32 -26.23 26.59
CA PRO A 121 63.60 -27.27 27.31
C PRO A 121 64.19 -28.66 27.01
N THR A 122 64.47 -29.46 28.04
CA THR A 122 64.92 -30.83 27.83
C THR A 122 63.72 -31.70 27.48
N CYS A 123 63.72 -32.27 26.27
CA CYS A 123 62.69 -33.21 25.83
C CYS A 123 63.15 -34.65 26.03
N THR A 124 62.33 -35.45 26.70
CA THR A 124 62.52 -36.91 26.80
C THR A 124 61.89 -37.58 25.57
N PRO A 125 62.66 -38.30 24.74
CA PRO A 125 62.11 -38.94 23.54
C PRO A 125 61.06 -39.99 23.94
N GLY A 126 59.89 -39.94 23.30
CA GLY A 126 58.89 -41.00 23.38
C GLY A 126 59.23 -42.19 22.47
N ASP A 127 58.38 -43.20 22.42
CA ASP A 127 58.55 -44.42 21.60
C ASP A 127 58.66 -44.17 20.06
N SER A 128 58.63 -42.91 19.61
CA SER A 128 58.66 -42.51 18.19
C SER A 128 59.69 -41.41 17.87
N GLY A 129 60.91 -41.54 18.39
CA GLY A 129 62.08 -40.81 17.88
C GLY A 129 62.44 -39.50 18.59
N SER A 130 63.40 -38.78 18.00
CA SER A 130 64.05 -37.58 18.54
C SER A 130 63.16 -36.35 18.49
N CYS A 131 63.08 -35.59 19.59
CA CYS A 131 62.21 -34.41 19.71
C CYS A 131 62.65 -33.19 18.87
N TYR A 132 63.95 -33.01 18.67
CA TYR A 132 64.54 -31.86 17.99
C TYR A 132 65.20 -32.33 16.70
N THR A 133 65.00 -31.59 15.60
CA THR A 133 65.61 -31.91 14.32
C THR A 133 66.52 -30.77 13.89
N LEU A 134 67.83 -30.92 14.10
CA LEU A 134 68.81 -29.94 13.68
C LEU A 134 69.30 -30.30 12.27
N MET A 135 68.98 -29.49 11.28
CA MET A 135 69.41 -29.66 9.89
C MET A 135 70.09 -28.38 9.40
N ALA A 136 70.97 -28.47 8.40
CA ALA A 136 71.59 -27.32 7.76
C ALA A 136 71.59 -27.53 6.26
N ILE A 137 71.25 -26.48 5.51
CA ILE A 137 71.22 -26.46 4.05
C ILE A 137 72.24 -25.40 3.62
N PRO A 138 73.21 -25.69 2.73
CA PRO A 138 73.53 -27.02 2.17
C PRO A 138 74.20 -27.93 3.21
N ASN A 139 73.92 -29.24 3.13
CA ASN A 139 74.49 -30.25 4.02
C ASN A 139 75.99 -30.48 3.72
N ASN A 140 76.88 -29.75 4.41
CA ASN A 140 78.34 -29.89 4.32
C ASN A 140 78.92 -30.40 5.65
N SER A 141 80.06 -31.10 5.62
CA SER A 141 80.71 -31.68 6.81
C SER A 141 81.09 -30.62 7.86
N THR A 142 81.33 -29.38 7.43
CA THR A 142 81.55 -28.23 8.31
C THR A 142 80.28 -27.83 9.06
N PHE A 143 79.12 -27.78 8.39
CA PHE A 143 77.84 -27.41 9.01
C PHE A 143 77.33 -28.49 9.96
N ALA A 144 77.52 -29.77 9.61
CA ALA A 144 77.23 -30.87 10.50
C ALA A 144 78.05 -30.77 11.81
N GLY A 145 79.33 -30.40 11.72
CA GLY A 145 80.19 -30.16 12.88
C GLY A 145 79.72 -28.98 13.77
N VAL A 146 79.31 -27.87 13.14
CA VAL A 146 78.76 -26.69 13.85
C VAL A 146 77.47 -27.05 14.58
N LEU A 147 76.55 -27.78 13.94
CA LEU A 147 75.30 -28.23 14.55
C LEU A 147 75.52 -29.20 15.72
N THR A 148 76.48 -30.13 15.60
CA THR A 148 76.82 -31.02 16.71
C THR A 148 77.42 -30.27 17.90
N ASN A 149 78.23 -29.25 17.63
CA ASN A 149 78.80 -28.39 18.68
C ASN A 149 77.72 -27.51 19.33
N PHE A 150 76.78 -26.99 18.54
CA PHE A 150 75.62 -26.27 19.05
C PHE A 150 74.75 -27.16 19.94
N ALA A 151 74.45 -28.40 19.51
CA ALA A 151 73.67 -29.33 20.31
C ALA A 151 74.31 -29.60 21.68
N THR A 152 75.65 -29.75 21.72
CA THR A 152 76.37 -29.89 22.98
C THR A 152 76.38 -28.61 23.82
N TYR A 153 76.44 -27.43 23.19
CA TYR A 153 76.39 -26.14 23.86
C TYR A 153 75.01 -25.85 24.49
N ALA A 154 73.94 -26.14 23.76
CA ALA A 154 72.55 -25.97 24.20
C ALA A 154 72.08 -27.01 25.23
N GLY A 155 72.94 -27.98 25.60
CA GLY A 155 72.60 -29.03 26.58
C GLY A 155 71.62 -30.08 26.05
N LEU A 156 71.50 -30.22 24.73
CA LEU A 156 70.63 -31.21 24.10
C LEU A 156 71.27 -32.61 24.19
N GLY A 157 70.57 -33.56 24.82
CA GLY A 157 71.04 -34.94 24.95
C GLY A 157 71.18 -35.64 23.60
N SER A 158 72.13 -36.58 23.47
CA SER A 158 72.43 -37.28 22.21
C SER A 158 71.27 -38.12 21.65
N GLY A 159 70.23 -38.41 22.44
CA GLY A 159 69.00 -39.06 22.01
C GLY A 159 67.84 -38.10 21.69
N SER A 160 68.00 -36.80 21.93
CA SER A 160 66.97 -35.78 21.70
C SER A 160 67.05 -35.14 20.31
N VAL A 161 68.16 -35.36 19.57
CA VAL A 161 68.42 -34.79 18.24
C VAL A 161 68.35 -35.88 17.17
N ALA A 162 67.58 -35.64 16.10
CA ALA A 162 67.49 -36.55 14.96
C ALA A 162 68.84 -36.66 14.22
N PRO A 163 69.26 -37.86 13.76
CA PRO A 163 70.39 -37.96 12.86
C PRO A 163 70.09 -37.21 11.55
N ILE A 164 71.06 -36.42 11.08
CA ILE A 164 70.93 -35.60 9.86
C ILE A 164 70.67 -36.52 8.66
N ASN A 165 69.48 -36.43 8.07
CA ASN A 165 69.12 -37.22 6.89
C ASN A 165 69.88 -36.70 5.66
N THR A 166 70.63 -37.56 4.98
CA THR A 166 71.49 -37.18 3.85
C THR A 166 70.73 -36.88 2.55
N ASP A 167 69.42 -37.17 2.51
CA ASP A 167 68.58 -37.05 1.32
C ASP A 167 67.97 -35.64 1.12
N ILE A 168 68.12 -34.75 2.10
CA ILE A 168 67.60 -33.36 2.05
C ILE A 168 68.77 -32.45 1.67
N MET A 169 68.78 -31.97 0.42
CA MET A 169 69.88 -31.15 -0.13
C MET A 169 69.48 -29.68 -0.39
N ASP A 170 68.18 -29.40 -0.57
CA ASP A 170 67.67 -28.08 -0.96
C ASP A 170 66.41 -27.67 -0.14
N ALA A 171 66.13 -26.36 -0.05
CA ALA A 171 65.02 -25.79 0.72
C ALA A 171 63.63 -26.35 0.32
N ASP A 172 63.40 -26.63 -0.97
CA ASP A 172 62.14 -27.20 -1.46
C ASP A 172 61.91 -28.64 -0.98
N THR A 173 62.98 -29.44 -0.90
CA THR A 173 62.91 -30.81 -0.37
C THR A 173 62.68 -30.83 1.13
N PHE A 174 63.18 -29.83 1.85
CA PHE A 174 62.93 -29.64 3.29
C PHE A 174 61.47 -29.26 3.57
N ASN A 175 60.91 -28.31 2.81
CA ASN A 175 59.51 -27.93 2.91
C ASN A 175 58.56 -29.11 2.61
N SER A 176 58.92 -29.93 1.61
CA SER A 176 58.18 -31.16 1.31
C SER A 176 58.28 -32.20 2.44
N TYR A 177 59.45 -32.35 3.07
CA TYR A 177 59.64 -33.24 4.22
C TYR A 177 58.82 -32.79 5.43
N MET A 178 58.85 -31.50 5.79
CA MET A 178 58.06 -30.93 6.89
C MET A 178 56.54 -31.03 6.67
N SER A 179 56.09 -31.18 5.43
CA SER A 179 54.68 -31.39 5.12
C SER A 179 54.17 -32.83 5.37
N THR A 180 55.07 -33.80 5.56
CA THR A 180 54.71 -35.22 5.77
C THR A 180 54.19 -35.48 7.19
N GLU A 181 53.28 -36.45 7.33
CA GLU A 181 52.70 -36.84 8.64
C GLU A 181 53.77 -37.34 9.64
N ASP A 182 54.83 -37.98 9.15
CA ASP A 182 55.92 -38.50 9.98
C ASP A 182 56.79 -37.37 10.55
N ALA A 183 57.04 -36.30 9.78
CA ALA A 183 57.80 -35.14 10.24
C ALA A 183 56.99 -34.29 11.25
N ARG A 184 55.69 -34.11 11.00
CA ARG A 184 54.80 -33.34 11.90
C ARG A 184 54.69 -33.93 13.29
N ASN A 185 54.65 -35.25 13.41
CA ASN A 185 54.52 -35.91 14.72
C ASN A 185 55.84 -36.10 15.47
N SER A 186 56.98 -35.93 14.80
CA SER A 186 58.30 -36.21 15.39
C SER A 186 59.20 -34.98 15.56
N THR A 187 58.92 -33.85 14.90
CA THR A 187 59.82 -32.69 14.89
C THR A 187 59.17 -31.45 15.51
N LEU A 188 59.61 -31.06 16.71
CA LEU A 188 59.12 -29.84 17.38
C LEU A 188 59.76 -28.57 16.82
N PHE A 189 60.98 -28.69 16.29
CA PHE A 189 61.82 -27.56 15.91
C PHE A 189 62.86 -27.97 14.87
N ALA A 190 63.07 -27.09 13.89
CA ALA A 190 64.13 -27.19 12.90
C ALA A 190 64.73 -25.81 12.56
N VAL A 191 66.02 -25.80 12.21
CA VAL A 191 66.77 -24.60 11.79
C VAL A 191 67.15 -24.78 10.34
N GLU A 192 67.01 -23.72 9.54
CA GLU A 192 67.49 -23.63 8.17
C GLU A 192 68.50 -22.49 8.09
N PHE A 193 69.68 -22.71 7.52
CA PHE A 193 70.66 -21.64 7.32
C PHE A 193 70.56 -21.12 5.90
N THR A 194 70.24 -19.84 5.71
CA THR A 194 70.12 -19.24 4.38
C THR A 194 71.44 -18.64 3.91
N LYS A 195 72.29 -18.18 4.84
CA LYS A 195 73.62 -17.61 4.54
C LYS A 195 74.60 -17.84 5.70
N TYR A 196 75.82 -18.28 5.39
CA TYR A 196 76.87 -18.43 6.39
C TYR A 196 78.23 -18.01 5.83
N ASP A 197 78.74 -16.85 6.28
CA ASP A 197 80.10 -16.42 6.00
C ASP A 197 80.80 -15.91 7.27
N LEU A 198 81.74 -16.71 7.77
CA LEU A 198 82.59 -16.36 8.92
C LEU A 198 83.60 -15.23 8.59
N ALA A 199 83.80 -14.89 7.31
CA ALA A 199 84.80 -13.92 6.89
C ALA A 199 84.29 -12.47 6.81
N GLY A 200 83.01 -12.20 7.07
CA GLY A 200 82.53 -10.82 7.28
C GLY A 200 81.07 -10.49 6.95
N GLU A 201 80.27 -11.39 6.36
CA GLU A 201 78.88 -11.08 5.98
C GLU A 201 77.79 -11.60 6.94
N GLY A 202 78.16 -12.29 8.02
CA GLY A 202 77.23 -12.71 9.08
C GLY A 202 76.58 -14.09 8.83
N VAL A 203 75.76 -14.52 9.79
CA VAL A 203 75.01 -15.78 9.75
C VAL A 203 73.53 -15.42 9.68
N GLU A 204 72.82 -15.99 8.70
CA GLU A 204 71.38 -15.86 8.54
C GLU A 204 70.74 -17.25 8.64
N TYR A 205 69.73 -17.36 9.50
CA TYR A 205 69.02 -18.60 9.75
C TYR A 205 67.52 -18.35 9.90
N ILE A 206 66.71 -19.34 9.51
CA ILE A 206 65.26 -19.39 9.61
C ILE A 206 64.91 -20.49 10.62
N LEU A 207 63.96 -20.20 11.51
CA LEU A 207 63.45 -21.16 12.49
C LEU A 207 62.09 -21.69 12.03
N HIS A 208 61.95 -23.01 12.04
CA HIS A 208 60.73 -23.74 11.71
C HIS A 208 60.25 -24.49 12.94
N TYR A 209 58.95 -24.43 13.25
CA TYR A 209 58.32 -25.14 14.37
C TYR A 209 56.95 -25.67 13.99
N ASP A 210 56.49 -26.75 14.65
CA ASP A 210 55.16 -27.30 14.42
C ASP A 210 54.09 -26.52 15.19
N GLN A 211 53.09 -26.01 14.48
CA GLN A 211 51.96 -25.27 15.06
C GLN A 211 50.93 -26.19 15.74
N ASN A 212 50.86 -27.48 15.35
CA ASN A 212 49.84 -28.39 15.84
C ASN A 212 50.11 -28.91 17.25
N PHE A 213 51.39 -29.02 17.65
CA PHE A 213 51.77 -29.47 19.00
C PHE A 213 51.22 -28.55 20.12
N PHE A 214 50.97 -27.27 19.80
CA PHE A 214 50.53 -26.26 20.76
C PHE A 214 49.05 -25.87 20.63
N SER A 215 48.21 -26.73 20.03
CA SER A 215 46.78 -26.46 19.90
C SER A 215 46.10 -26.40 21.28
N CYS A 216 45.87 -25.20 21.82
CA CYS A 216 45.12 -25.01 23.07
C CYS A 216 43.62 -25.27 22.83
N PRO A 217 43.00 -26.23 23.54
CA PRO A 217 41.55 -26.37 23.52
C PRO A 217 40.92 -25.12 24.14
N LEU A 218 39.83 -24.63 23.55
CA LEU A 218 39.08 -23.42 23.94
C LEU A 218 38.68 -23.31 25.43
N MET A 219 38.86 -24.35 26.26
CA MET A 219 38.44 -24.38 27.66
C MET A 219 39.54 -24.14 28.70
N SER A 220 40.83 -24.04 28.35
CA SER A 220 41.93 -23.91 29.33
C SER A 220 42.94 -22.79 29.02
N VAL A 221 42.44 -21.63 28.60
CA VAL A 221 43.27 -20.47 28.21
C VAL A 221 44.17 -19.96 29.36
N ALA A 222 43.84 -20.24 30.61
CA ALA A 222 44.61 -19.76 31.78
C ALA A 222 45.94 -20.50 32.03
N GLU A 223 46.17 -21.68 31.42
CA GLU A 223 47.38 -22.50 31.65
C GLU A 223 48.26 -22.65 30.39
N CYS A 224 47.87 -22.05 29.26
CA CYS A 224 48.67 -22.10 28.05
C CYS A 224 49.81 -21.08 28.10
N THR A 225 51.03 -21.56 28.25
CA THR A 225 52.25 -20.75 28.03
C THR A 225 52.45 -20.55 26.53
N SER A 226 52.77 -19.34 26.12
CA SER A 226 52.97 -19.05 24.69
C SER A 226 54.15 -19.87 24.15
N PRO A 227 54.05 -20.49 22.95
CA PRO A 227 55.18 -21.22 22.35
C PRO A 227 56.39 -20.31 22.12
N TYR A 228 56.15 -19.01 21.98
CA TYR A 228 57.16 -17.97 21.93
C TYR A 228 58.04 -17.93 23.19
N GLU A 229 57.42 -17.93 24.37
CA GLU A 229 58.13 -17.85 25.65
C GLU A 229 58.78 -19.17 26.06
N TRP A 230 58.13 -20.29 25.77
CA TRP A 230 58.61 -21.61 26.20
C TRP A 230 59.65 -22.24 25.26
N LEU A 231 59.61 -21.95 23.94
CA LEU A 231 60.45 -22.64 22.96
C LEU A 231 61.23 -21.68 22.06
N GLU A 232 60.59 -20.68 21.47
CA GLU A 232 61.22 -19.83 20.43
C GLU A 232 62.30 -18.91 21.01
N LEU A 233 61.98 -18.16 22.07
CA LEU A 233 62.91 -17.27 22.77
C LEU A 233 64.16 -18.01 23.31
N PRO A 234 64.03 -19.12 24.06
CA PRO A 234 65.19 -19.90 24.51
C PRO A 234 66.07 -20.38 23.36
N MET A 235 65.47 -20.83 22.25
CA MET A 235 66.21 -21.37 21.11
C MET A 235 66.94 -20.28 20.33
N LEU A 236 66.28 -19.14 20.07
CA LEU A 236 66.90 -17.98 19.43
C LEU A 236 68.07 -17.48 20.27
N ASN A 237 67.87 -17.36 21.59
CA ASN A 237 68.90 -16.95 22.54
C ASN A 237 70.10 -17.92 22.57
N ALA A 238 69.84 -19.23 22.52
CA ALA A 238 70.89 -20.25 22.47
C ALA A 238 71.69 -20.19 21.16
N LEU A 239 71.03 -20.02 20.02
CA LEU A 239 71.68 -19.92 18.70
C LEU A 239 72.51 -18.66 18.59
N ASP A 240 71.95 -17.51 18.95
CA ASP A 240 72.64 -16.22 18.88
C ASP A 240 73.85 -16.18 19.81
N SER A 241 73.72 -16.70 21.04
CA SER A 241 74.88 -16.80 21.96
C SER A 241 75.96 -17.73 21.44
N TYR A 242 75.59 -18.88 20.86
CA TYR A 242 76.55 -19.81 20.28
C TYR A 242 77.30 -19.19 19.09
N PHE A 243 76.59 -18.55 18.16
CA PHE A 243 77.23 -17.89 17.02
C PHE A 243 78.05 -16.66 17.44
N ALA A 244 77.58 -15.90 18.43
CA ALA A 244 78.37 -14.80 18.99
C ALA A 244 79.68 -15.30 19.60
N GLN A 245 79.68 -16.41 20.33
CA GLN A 245 80.91 -17.03 20.86
C GLN A 245 81.81 -17.54 19.73
N LEU A 246 81.23 -18.18 18.71
CA LEU A 246 81.97 -18.71 17.56
C LEU A 246 82.67 -17.61 16.75
N ILE A 247 81.99 -16.48 16.52
CA ILE A 247 82.53 -15.34 15.74
C ILE A 247 83.54 -14.54 16.56
N THR A 248 83.28 -14.30 17.85
CA THR A 248 84.15 -13.46 18.69
C THR A 248 85.32 -14.20 19.32
N GLY A 249 85.28 -15.53 19.38
CA GLY A 249 86.31 -16.38 19.99
C GLY A 249 86.43 -16.21 21.52
N ARG A 250 85.40 -15.71 22.20
CA ARG A 250 85.35 -15.50 23.66
C ARG A 250 84.27 -16.37 24.29
N ASP A 251 84.59 -17.02 25.41
CA ASP A 251 83.70 -17.96 26.09
C ASP A 251 82.48 -17.30 26.79
N THR A 252 82.50 -15.97 26.98
CA THR A 252 81.39 -15.22 27.58
C THR A 252 81.18 -13.88 26.86
N VAL A 253 80.13 -13.81 26.05
CA VAL A 253 79.65 -12.56 25.43
C VAL A 253 78.32 -12.22 26.08
N SER A 254 78.27 -11.13 26.85
CA SER A 254 77.00 -10.59 27.35
C SER A 254 76.39 -9.72 26.26
N TYR A 255 75.30 -10.18 25.65
CA TYR A 255 74.49 -9.40 24.73
C TYR A 255 73.21 -8.96 25.46
N SER A 256 72.86 -7.68 25.33
CA SER A 256 71.56 -7.17 25.75
C SER A 256 70.73 -7.06 24.48
N LEU A 257 69.70 -7.90 24.36
CA LEU A 257 68.68 -7.71 23.33
C LEU A 257 67.86 -6.47 23.71
N GLY A 258 68.38 -5.30 23.36
CA GLY A 258 67.64 -4.05 23.44
C GLY A 258 66.60 -4.03 22.32
N ASP A 259 65.33 -4.07 22.72
CA ASP A 259 64.13 -3.94 21.88
C ASP A 259 63.91 -5.09 20.88
N MET A 260 63.40 -6.22 21.37
CA MET A 260 62.62 -7.10 20.51
C MET A 260 61.34 -6.37 20.10
N LEU A 261 61.09 -6.25 18.79
CA LEU A 261 59.76 -5.94 18.27
C LEU A 261 58.80 -6.99 18.85
N VAL A 262 57.74 -6.51 19.49
CA VAL A 262 56.65 -7.31 20.08
C VAL A 262 56.36 -8.54 19.18
N PRO A 263 56.30 -9.77 19.73
CA PRO A 263 56.04 -10.95 18.92
C PRO A 263 54.78 -10.75 18.06
N PRO A 264 54.75 -11.25 16.81
CA PRO A 264 53.51 -11.33 16.06
C PRO A 264 52.59 -12.32 16.79
N HIS A 265 51.72 -11.81 17.67
CA HIS A 265 50.58 -12.59 18.12
C HIS A 265 49.74 -12.96 16.89
N PRO A 266 49.19 -14.19 16.79
CA PRO A 266 48.16 -14.45 15.79
C PRO A 266 47.13 -13.35 15.98
N SER A 267 46.77 -12.65 14.90
CA SER A 267 45.77 -11.59 14.97
C SER A 267 44.58 -12.16 15.71
N GLN A 268 44.34 -11.69 16.94
CA GLN A 268 43.08 -12.00 17.60
C GLN A 268 42.03 -11.49 16.62
N ALA A 269 41.27 -12.42 16.04
CA ALA A 269 40.15 -12.06 15.20
C ALA A 269 39.19 -11.33 16.13
N SER A 270 39.33 -10.00 16.22
CA SER A 270 38.45 -9.16 17.01
C SER A 270 37.05 -9.48 16.52
N PHE A 271 36.20 -10.02 17.40
CA PHE A 271 34.85 -10.40 17.01
C PHE A 271 34.08 -9.13 16.67
N GLN A 272 34.03 -8.80 15.38
CA GLN A 272 33.30 -7.63 14.89
C GLN A 272 31.84 -8.02 14.71
N VAL A 273 31.01 -7.62 15.67
CA VAL A 273 29.55 -7.78 15.66
C VAL A 273 28.95 -7.21 14.38
N PHE A 274 29.48 -6.07 13.92
CA PHE A 274 29.02 -5.44 12.70
C PHE A 274 29.33 -6.28 11.45
N LEU A 275 30.40 -7.06 11.45
CA LEU A 275 30.73 -7.94 10.33
C LEU A 275 29.68 -9.06 10.20
N MET A 276 29.28 -9.66 11.32
CA MET A 276 28.29 -10.75 11.35
C MET A 276 26.84 -10.28 11.20
N PHE A 277 26.45 -9.22 11.89
CA PHE A 277 25.05 -8.75 11.94
C PHE A 277 24.76 -7.50 11.11
N GLY A 278 25.79 -6.80 10.63
CA GLY A 278 25.66 -5.56 9.84
C GLY A 278 24.77 -5.70 8.61
N PRO A 279 24.95 -6.71 7.73
CA PRO A 279 24.11 -6.87 6.55
C PRO A 279 22.62 -7.09 6.89
N MET A 280 22.35 -7.84 7.96
CA MET A 280 20.99 -8.07 8.48
C MET A 280 20.37 -6.78 9.02
N VAL A 281 21.13 -5.99 9.77
CA VAL A 281 20.66 -4.73 10.36
C VAL A 281 20.40 -3.68 9.29
N LEU A 282 21.32 -3.52 8.33
CA LEU A 282 21.16 -2.63 7.18
C LEU A 282 19.93 -3.00 6.35
N PHE A 283 19.68 -4.30 6.15
CA PHE A 283 18.46 -4.79 5.53
C PHE A 283 17.19 -4.42 6.31
N ALA A 284 17.19 -4.63 7.63
CA ALA A 284 16.06 -4.34 8.50
C ALA A 284 15.65 -2.86 8.46
N ILE A 285 16.63 -1.95 8.43
CA ILE A 285 16.39 -0.48 8.38
C ILE A 285 15.53 -0.10 7.18
N PHE A 286 15.87 -0.59 5.99
CA PHE A 286 15.13 -0.22 4.78
C PHE A 286 13.83 -1.02 4.60
N SER A 287 13.79 -2.29 5.01
CA SER A 287 12.59 -3.14 4.88
C SER A 287 11.42 -2.66 5.73
N ILE A 288 11.65 -2.00 6.87
CA ILE A 288 10.59 -1.34 7.66
C ILE A 288 9.82 -0.29 6.83
N HIS A 289 10.50 0.40 5.91
CA HIS A 289 9.86 1.39 5.04
C HIS A 289 8.82 0.74 4.13
N MET A 290 9.09 -0.47 3.63
CA MET A 290 8.16 -1.24 2.79
C MET A 290 6.83 -1.49 3.53
N VAL A 291 6.90 -1.88 4.81
CA VAL A 291 5.71 -2.21 5.63
C VAL A 291 4.79 -1.00 5.75
N ILE A 292 5.37 0.17 6.00
CA ILE A 292 4.58 1.37 6.30
C ILE A 292 4.05 2.00 5.02
N PHE A 293 4.89 2.09 3.98
CA PHE A 293 4.49 2.64 2.69
C PHE A 293 3.42 1.80 1.99
N SER A 294 3.51 0.47 2.07
CA SER A 294 2.49 -0.42 1.49
C SER A 294 1.15 -0.26 2.22
N ALA A 295 1.16 -0.15 3.55
CA ALA A 295 -0.04 0.11 4.34
C ALA A 295 -0.70 1.43 3.97
N GLN A 296 0.06 2.51 3.79
CA GLN A 296 -0.47 3.82 3.39
C GLN A 296 -1.14 3.80 2.02
N ILE A 297 -0.48 3.19 1.01
CA ILE A 297 -1.04 3.09 -0.35
C ILE A 297 -2.33 2.26 -0.33
N VAL A 298 -2.31 1.12 0.38
CA VAL A 298 -3.48 0.23 0.46
C VAL A 298 -4.61 0.85 1.29
N GLN A 299 -4.32 1.67 2.31
CA GLN A 299 -5.34 2.40 3.05
C GLN A 299 -6.08 3.42 2.16
N GLU A 300 -5.37 4.15 1.29
CA GLU A 300 -6.02 5.04 0.31
C GLU A 300 -6.86 4.27 -0.73
N LYS A 301 -6.43 3.04 -1.08
CA LYS A 301 -7.14 2.13 -1.98
C LYS A 301 -8.40 1.54 -1.33
N GLU A 302 -8.30 1.10 -0.09
CA GLU A 302 -9.40 0.52 0.71
C GLU A 302 -10.52 1.54 0.90
N ASN A 303 -10.17 2.78 1.23
CA ASN A 303 -11.11 3.90 1.35
C ASN A 303 -11.62 4.44 0.00
N ARG A 304 -11.20 3.86 -1.13
CA ARG A 304 -11.55 4.26 -2.51
C ARG A 304 -11.24 5.73 -2.86
N ILE A 305 -10.33 6.36 -2.12
CA ILE A 305 -9.96 7.77 -2.31
C ILE A 305 -9.35 7.98 -3.70
N ARG A 306 -8.51 7.03 -4.13
CA ARG A 306 -7.92 7.05 -5.47
C ARG A 306 -8.98 7.06 -6.57
N ALA A 307 -10.05 6.29 -6.42
CA ALA A 307 -11.15 6.24 -7.38
C ALA A 307 -11.90 7.58 -7.42
N TYR A 308 -12.16 8.16 -6.25
CA TYR A 308 -12.78 9.48 -6.15
C TYR A 308 -11.91 10.58 -6.78
N MET A 309 -10.60 10.61 -6.47
CA MET A 309 -9.67 11.57 -7.09
C MET A 309 -9.63 11.40 -8.62
N LYS A 310 -9.70 10.17 -9.15
CA LYS A 310 -9.81 9.92 -10.60
C LYS A 310 -11.07 10.60 -11.19
N VAL A 311 -12.22 10.53 -10.51
CA VAL A 311 -13.46 11.21 -10.95
C VAL A 311 -13.31 12.72 -10.98
N VAL A 312 -12.65 13.31 -9.98
CA VAL A 312 -12.39 14.76 -9.92
C VAL A 312 -11.48 15.23 -11.06
N GLY A 313 -10.73 14.32 -11.69
CA GLY A 313 -9.85 14.61 -12.83
C GLY A 313 -8.37 14.34 -12.57
N LEU A 314 -8.03 13.61 -11.50
CA LEU A 314 -6.65 13.19 -11.24
C LEU A 314 -6.17 12.21 -12.31
N ARG A 315 -4.97 12.48 -12.85
CA ARG A 315 -4.29 11.56 -13.75
C ARG A 315 -3.58 10.48 -12.95
N THR A 316 -3.67 9.23 -13.43
CA THR A 316 -3.03 8.08 -12.78
C THR A 316 -1.50 8.23 -12.67
N ILE A 317 -0.87 8.88 -13.65
CA ILE A 317 0.58 9.15 -13.63
C ILE A 317 0.93 10.09 -12.48
N SER A 318 0.14 11.16 -12.27
CA SER A 318 0.38 12.12 -11.19
C SER A 318 0.30 11.46 -9.80
N TYR A 319 -0.61 10.49 -9.63
CA TYR A 319 -0.75 9.73 -8.40
C TYR A 319 0.50 8.90 -8.09
N TRP A 320 0.97 8.09 -9.04
CA TRP A 320 2.14 7.24 -8.80
C TRP A 320 3.43 8.06 -8.69
N ALA A 321 3.58 9.13 -9.48
CA ALA A 321 4.71 10.04 -9.38
C ALA A 321 4.77 10.73 -8.00
N SER A 322 3.64 11.15 -7.42
CA SER A 322 3.65 11.78 -6.10
C SER A 322 4.12 10.83 -5.01
N PHE A 323 3.68 9.56 -5.06
CA PHE A 323 4.14 8.52 -4.13
C PHE A 323 5.62 8.21 -4.32
N ILE A 324 6.10 8.01 -5.55
CA ILE A 324 7.51 7.70 -5.82
C ILE A 324 8.42 8.84 -5.35
N ILE A 325 8.05 10.10 -5.61
CA ILE A 325 8.82 11.26 -5.14
C ILE A 325 8.84 11.30 -3.60
N TYR A 326 7.67 11.16 -2.96
CA TYR A 326 7.59 11.15 -1.49
C TYR A 326 8.43 10.01 -0.87
N MET A 327 8.25 8.77 -1.32
CA MET A 327 9.01 7.62 -0.80
C MET A 327 10.51 7.78 -1.08
N GLY A 328 10.88 8.24 -2.27
CA GLY A 328 12.27 8.51 -2.65
C GLY A 328 12.92 9.57 -1.77
N THR A 329 12.22 10.65 -1.44
CA THR A 329 12.76 11.69 -0.54
C THR A 329 12.96 11.22 0.89
N ILE A 330 12.04 10.40 1.44
CA ILE A 330 12.19 9.84 2.79
C ILE A 330 13.36 8.85 2.83
N ILE A 331 13.48 7.97 1.83
CA ILE A 331 14.59 7.02 1.71
C ILE A 331 15.92 7.77 1.53
N PHE A 332 15.96 8.82 0.72
CA PHE A 332 17.17 9.63 0.53
C PHE A 332 17.64 10.26 1.86
N LEU A 333 16.73 10.84 2.65
CA LEU A 333 17.05 11.36 3.99
C LEU A 333 17.53 10.25 4.91
N ASN A 334 16.92 9.07 4.86
CA ASN A 334 17.31 7.90 5.65
C ASN A 334 18.73 7.42 5.30
N ILE A 335 19.11 7.41 4.02
CA ILE A 335 20.47 7.08 3.57
C ILE A 335 21.48 8.09 4.13
N ILE A 336 21.18 9.39 4.08
CA ILE A 336 22.07 10.42 4.65
C ILE A 336 22.27 10.19 6.15
N VAL A 337 21.17 9.96 6.89
CA VAL A 337 21.22 9.69 8.33
C VAL A 337 22.01 8.42 8.63
N LEU A 338 21.84 7.36 7.84
CA LEU A 338 22.59 6.11 7.96
C LEU A 338 24.10 6.34 7.75
N MET A 339 24.48 7.07 6.71
CA MET A 339 25.90 7.34 6.41
C MET A 339 26.56 8.18 7.50
N VAL A 340 25.87 9.21 7.99
CA VAL A 340 26.37 10.05 9.10
C VAL A 340 26.47 9.24 10.39
N ALA A 341 25.47 8.41 10.71
CA ALA A 341 25.53 7.53 11.87
C ALA A 341 26.70 6.53 11.77
N GLY A 342 26.86 5.85 10.63
CA GLY A 342 27.96 4.92 10.39
C GLY A 342 29.34 5.56 10.58
N TRP A 343 29.50 6.81 10.14
CA TRP A 343 30.72 7.59 10.32
C TRP A 343 30.95 7.99 11.79
N ILE A 344 29.92 8.46 12.51
CA ILE A 344 30.02 8.86 13.92
C ILE A 344 30.40 7.67 14.82
N PHE A 345 29.83 6.48 14.56
CA PHE A 345 30.11 5.27 15.33
C PHE A 345 31.40 4.56 14.88
N ASN A 346 32.14 5.11 13.91
CA ASN A 346 33.44 4.64 13.44
C ASN A 346 33.46 3.19 12.95
N PHE A 347 32.43 2.77 12.22
CA PHE A 347 32.39 1.45 11.59
C PHE A 347 33.28 1.40 10.34
N ARG A 348 34.20 0.43 10.27
CA ARG A 348 35.19 0.26 9.17
C ARG A 348 34.56 0.26 7.77
N MET A 349 33.39 -0.38 7.64
CA MET A 349 32.62 -0.40 6.39
C MET A 349 32.36 1.00 5.82
N PHE A 350 32.10 1.99 6.69
CA PHE A 350 31.77 3.37 6.28
C PHE A 350 32.99 4.30 6.23
N THR A 351 34.06 4.01 6.98
CA THR A 351 35.27 4.85 7.03
C THR A 351 36.24 4.54 5.90
N ASP A 352 36.37 3.27 5.54
CA ASP A 352 37.44 2.81 4.66
C ASP A 352 37.00 2.87 3.20
N ASN A 353 35.73 2.59 2.93
CA ASN A 353 35.16 2.58 1.58
C ASN A 353 34.78 3.98 1.07
N ASN A 354 34.76 4.14 -0.26
CA ASN A 354 34.35 5.40 -0.86
C ASN A 354 32.87 5.74 -0.57
N PHE A 355 32.63 6.91 0.04
CA PHE A 355 31.29 7.41 0.38
C PHE A 355 30.28 7.35 -0.79
N LEU A 356 30.71 7.71 -2.01
CA LEU A 356 29.80 7.77 -3.16
C LEU A 356 29.36 6.38 -3.62
N LEU A 357 30.25 5.39 -3.55
CA LEU A 357 29.92 4.00 -3.92
C LEU A 357 28.93 3.39 -2.93
N LEU A 358 29.15 3.61 -1.63
CA LEU A 358 28.20 3.22 -0.59
C LEU A 358 26.84 3.91 -0.77
N PHE A 359 26.83 5.21 -1.06
CA PHE A 359 25.60 5.95 -1.32
C PHE A 359 24.82 5.37 -2.52
N ILE A 360 25.51 5.05 -3.61
CA ILE A 360 24.89 4.42 -4.79
C ILE A 360 24.30 3.05 -4.41
N CYS A 361 25.01 2.24 -3.62
CA CYS A 361 24.55 0.94 -3.15
C CYS A 361 23.24 1.01 -2.34
N PHE A 362 23.15 1.95 -1.40
CA PHE A 362 21.92 2.14 -0.63
C PHE A 362 20.80 2.77 -1.47
N ALA A 363 21.14 3.65 -2.42
CA ALA A 363 20.15 4.29 -3.29
C ALA A 363 19.50 3.31 -4.28
N THR A 364 20.27 2.43 -4.92
CA THR A 364 19.75 1.37 -5.82
C THR A 364 18.84 0.41 -5.05
N TYR A 365 19.24 0.02 -3.84
CA TYR A 365 18.41 -0.79 -2.96
C TYR A 365 17.12 -0.07 -2.54
N GLY A 366 17.20 1.21 -2.16
CA GLY A 366 16.03 2.04 -1.86
C GLY A 366 15.02 2.10 -3.01
N ILE A 367 15.49 2.25 -4.25
CA ILE A 367 14.65 2.24 -5.46
C ILE A 367 14.01 0.85 -5.67
N SER A 368 14.72 -0.24 -5.38
CA SER A 368 14.16 -1.60 -5.44
C SER A 368 13.01 -1.81 -4.45
N ILE A 369 13.14 -1.30 -3.21
CA ILE A 369 12.10 -1.39 -2.18
C ILE A 369 10.86 -0.59 -2.57
N ILE A 370 11.03 0.58 -3.18
CA ILE A 370 9.88 1.35 -3.70
C ILE A 370 9.12 0.52 -4.73
N GLY A 371 9.82 -0.10 -5.68
CA GLY A 371 9.21 -0.97 -6.69
C GLY A 371 8.44 -2.14 -6.07
N LEU A 372 9.06 -2.81 -5.09
CA LEU A 372 8.47 -3.96 -4.40
C LEU A 372 7.28 -3.57 -3.50
N CYS A 373 7.33 -2.39 -2.86
CA CYS A 373 6.23 -1.82 -2.10
C CYS A 373 4.99 -1.58 -2.98
N ILE A 374 5.19 -0.98 -4.16
CA ILE A 374 4.11 -0.73 -5.11
C ILE A 374 3.55 -2.06 -5.65
N LEU A 375 4.41 -3.05 -5.90
CA LEU A 375 4.00 -4.39 -6.32
C LEU A 375 3.07 -5.06 -5.30
N VAL A 376 3.45 -5.08 -4.02
CA VAL A 376 2.59 -5.64 -2.95
C VAL A 376 1.27 -4.87 -2.85
N SER A 377 1.30 -3.55 -2.97
CA SER A 377 0.10 -2.71 -2.92
C SER A 377 -0.89 -2.96 -4.07
N ALA A 378 -0.40 -3.44 -5.22
CA ALA A 378 -1.24 -3.75 -6.38
C ALA A 378 -2.11 -5.00 -6.15
N VAL A 379 -1.55 -6.01 -5.49
CA VAL A 379 -2.21 -7.31 -5.22
C VAL A 379 -3.13 -7.23 -4.00
N VAL A 380 -2.70 -6.55 -2.94
CA VAL A 380 -3.44 -6.52 -1.67
C VAL A 380 -4.59 -5.51 -1.71
N LYS A 381 -5.72 -5.85 -1.05
CA LYS A 381 -6.92 -5.01 -0.98
C LYS A 381 -7.12 -4.31 0.38
N THR A 382 -6.55 -4.85 1.46
CA THR A 382 -6.77 -4.37 2.84
C THR A 382 -5.43 -3.98 3.47
N ALA A 383 -5.38 -2.83 4.16
CA ALA A 383 -4.13 -2.27 4.67
C ALA A 383 -3.42 -3.19 5.69
N ARG A 384 -4.20 -3.84 6.57
CA ARG A 384 -3.69 -4.80 7.58
C ARG A 384 -3.01 -6.03 6.96
N ILE A 385 -3.56 -6.53 5.85
CA ILE A 385 -2.97 -7.66 5.12
C ILE A 385 -1.68 -7.21 4.42
N ALA A 386 -1.63 -5.96 3.93
CA ALA A 386 -0.44 -5.43 3.26
C ALA A 386 0.72 -5.26 4.24
N SER A 387 0.46 -4.73 5.44
CA SER A 387 1.47 -4.63 6.49
C SER A 387 1.94 -6.02 6.96
N LEU A 388 1.02 -6.97 7.14
CA LEU A 388 1.37 -8.33 7.55
C LEU A 388 2.18 -9.07 6.47
N ALA A 389 1.79 -8.95 5.19
CA ALA A 389 2.51 -9.56 4.09
C ALA A 389 3.91 -8.95 3.92
N SER A 390 4.04 -7.62 4.06
CA SER A 390 5.33 -6.94 4.01
C SER A 390 6.21 -7.28 5.21
N PHE A 391 5.62 -7.47 6.39
CA PHE A 391 6.33 -7.89 7.60
C PHE A 391 6.77 -9.35 7.53
N ALA A 392 5.92 -10.24 7.00
CA ALA A 392 6.30 -11.63 6.71
C ALA A 392 7.45 -11.66 5.69
N PHE A 393 7.38 -10.84 4.64
CA PHE A 393 8.46 -10.70 3.67
C PHE A 393 9.75 -10.19 4.30
N LEU A 394 9.68 -9.26 5.26
CA LEU A 394 10.82 -8.81 6.07
C LEU A 394 11.43 -9.98 6.84
N ILE A 395 10.63 -10.73 7.62
CA ILE A 395 11.14 -11.87 8.42
C ILE A 395 11.75 -12.93 7.52
N ILE A 396 11.04 -13.32 6.47
CA ILE A 396 11.50 -14.31 5.50
C ILE A 396 12.83 -13.86 4.89
N SER A 397 12.95 -12.59 4.49
CA SER A 397 14.20 -12.08 3.91
C SER A 397 15.33 -11.99 4.93
N VAL A 398 15.07 -11.53 6.16
CA VAL A 398 16.05 -11.46 7.26
C VAL A 398 16.59 -12.85 7.61
N VAL A 399 15.73 -13.86 7.67
CA VAL A 399 16.10 -15.21 8.09
C VAL A 399 16.72 -15.98 6.92
N ILE A 400 16.17 -15.86 5.71
CA ILE A 400 16.67 -16.58 4.54
C ILE A 400 17.98 -15.98 4.03
N ALA A 401 18.24 -14.68 4.11
CA ALA A 401 19.47 -14.12 3.51
C ALA A 401 20.79 -14.68 4.09
N PRO A 402 20.96 -14.77 5.42
CA PRO A 402 22.12 -15.43 6.03
C PRO A 402 22.10 -16.95 5.81
N LEU A 403 20.91 -17.56 5.80
CA LEU A 403 20.77 -19.00 5.54
C LEU A 403 21.14 -19.35 4.09
N ALA A 404 20.77 -18.51 3.14
CA ALA A 404 20.98 -18.72 1.72
C ALA A 404 22.41 -18.43 1.29
N SER A 405 23.19 -17.67 2.06
CA SER A 405 24.62 -17.49 1.84
C SER A 405 25.43 -18.61 2.50
N GLY A 406 25.14 -18.94 3.77
CA GLY A 406 25.91 -19.97 4.51
C GLY A 406 25.46 -21.41 4.28
N ILE A 407 24.15 -21.69 4.36
CA ILE A 407 23.60 -23.06 4.28
C ILE A 407 23.39 -23.51 2.83
N LEU A 408 23.07 -22.61 1.90
CA LEU A 408 22.88 -22.99 0.50
C LEU A 408 24.20 -23.39 -0.18
N PHE A 409 25.31 -22.70 0.13
CA PHE A 409 26.65 -23.12 -0.28
C PHE A 409 27.03 -24.49 0.31
N ALA A 410 26.64 -24.75 1.57
CA ALA A 410 26.90 -26.01 2.25
C ALA A 410 25.98 -27.18 1.80
N ILE A 411 24.72 -26.91 1.42
CA ILE A 411 23.71 -27.92 1.02
C ILE A 411 23.74 -28.20 -0.49
N LEU A 412 23.91 -27.19 -1.35
CA LEU A 412 23.90 -27.40 -2.80
C LEU A 412 25.19 -28.02 -3.34
N GLY A 413 26.24 -28.09 -2.52
CA GLY A 413 27.48 -28.78 -2.84
C GLY A 413 28.25 -28.13 -3.99
N SER A 414 29.55 -28.43 -4.04
CA SER A 414 30.49 -28.07 -5.10
C SER A 414 30.15 -28.65 -6.49
N ASP A 415 28.95 -29.20 -6.68
CA ASP A 415 28.54 -29.81 -7.94
C ASP A 415 27.77 -28.79 -8.76
N ASP A 416 28.40 -28.32 -9.84
CA ASP A 416 27.90 -27.40 -10.87
C ASP A 416 26.70 -27.98 -11.64
N THR A 417 25.59 -28.23 -10.96
CA THR A 417 24.35 -28.61 -11.63
C THR A 417 23.64 -27.34 -12.11
N VAL A 418 23.16 -27.36 -13.35
CA VAL A 418 22.37 -26.26 -13.96
C VAL A 418 21.16 -25.88 -13.09
N ALA A 419 20.62 -26.82 -12.32
CA ALA A 419 19.52 -26.58 -11.39
C ALA A 419 19.92 -25.67 -10.22
N ASN A 420 21.14 -25.81 -9.69
CA ASN A 420 21.66 -24.98 -8.61
C ASN A 420 21.89 -23.54 -9.09
N ASP A 421 22.49 -23.36 -10.27
CA ASP A 421 22.69 -22.03 -10.88
C ASP A 421 21.33 -21.34 -11.15
N VAL A 422 20.35 -22.08 -11.68
CA VAL A 422 19.00 -21.54 -11.89
C VAL A 422 18.33 -21.16 -10.56
N ALA A 423 18.45 -22.00 -9.52
CA ALA A 423 17.88 -21.71 -8.20
C ALA A 423 18.52 -20.47 -7.55
N MET A 424 19.84 -20.32 -7.65
CA MET A 424 20.56 -19.13 -7.18
C MET A 424 20.07 -17.86 -7.89
N ARG A 425 19.92 -17.90 -9.23
CA ARG A 425 19.39 -16.77 -10.00
C ARG A 425 17.95 -16.40 -9.63
N PHE A 426 17.11 -17.39 -9.30
CA PHE A 426 15.76 -17.11 -8.80
C PHE A 426 15.77 -16.46 -7.42
N LEU A 427 16.70 -16.82 -6.54
CA LEU A 427 16.88 -16.18 -5.24
C LEU A 427 17.44 -14.75 -5.41
N GLU A 428 18.41 -14.55 -6.31
CA GLU A 428 18.93 -13.21 -6.67
C GLU A 428 17.86 -12.27 -7.24
N ALA A 429 16.82 -12.81 -7.88
CA ALA A 429 15.69 -12.03 -8.37
C ALA A 429 14.87 -11.38 -7.24
N ILE A 430 15.07 -11.78 -5.97
CA ILE A 430 14.53 -11.13 -4.79
C ILE A 430 15.55 -10.05 -4.36
N SER A 431 15.29 -8.78 -4.71
CA SER A 431 16.23 -7.66 -4.48
C SER A 431 16.80 -7.56 -3.05
N PRO A 432 16.03 -7.83 -1.98
CA PRO A 432 16.56 -8.05 -0.62
C PRO A 432 17.76 -8.98 -0.48
N LEU A 433 17.70 -10.16 -1.10
CA LEU A 433 18.72 -11.20 -0.98
C LEU A 433 19.98 -10.77 -1.73
N LEU A 434 19.80 -10.18 -2.92
CA LEU A 434 20.89 -9.62 -3.71
C LEU A 434 21.58 -8.47 -2.97
N PHE A 435 20.83 -7.61 -2.27
CA PHE A 435 21.41 -6.55 -1.45
C PHE A 435 22.25 -7.10 -0.30
N TYR A 436 21.76 -8.14 0.39
CA TYR A 436 22.52 -8.81 1.46
C TYR A 436 23.87 -9.31 0.96
N GLN A 437 23.90 -10.04 -0.16
CA GLN A 437 25.15 -10.54 -0.76
C GLN A 437 26.12 -9.41 -1.14
N ASN A 438 25.61 -8.28 -1.66
CA ASN A 438 26.44 -7.12 -1.98
C ASN A 438 27.05 -6.48 -0.72
N VAL A 439 26.29 -6.39 0.37
CA VAL A 439 26.77 -5.81 1.63
C VAL A 439 27.74 -6.75 2.35
N ASP A 440 27.50 -8.05 2.29
CA ASP A 440 28.39 -9.07 2.86
C ASP A 440 29.78 -9.04 2.21
N LYS A 441 29.83 -8.86 0.88
CA LYS A 441 31.08 -8.67 0.14
C LYS A 441 31.80 -7.36 0.51
N LEU A 442 31.06 -6.25 0.67
CA LEU A 442 31.63 -4.99 1.14
C LEU A 442 32.23 -5.12 2.54
N ASN A 443 31.57 -5.90 3.40
CA ASN A 443 32.04 -6.21 4.73
C ASN A 443 33.33 -7.04 4.70
N ALA A 444 33.42 -8.07 3.84
CA ALA A 444 34.63 -8.88 3.66
C ALA A 444 35.84 -8.06 3.18
N ILE A 445 35.62 -7.12 2.25
CA ILE A 445 36.66 -6.19 1.77
C ILE A 445 37.16 -5.28 2.91
N SER A 446 36.25 -4.87 3.80
CA SER A 446 36.54 -3.99 4.92
C SER A 446 37.29 -4.67 6.07
N ASP A 447 37.41 -6.00 6.09
CA ASP A 447 38.09 -6.74 7.16
C ASP A 447 39.63 -6.76 7.01
N GLY A 448 40.16 -6.07 5.98
CA GLY A 448 41.61 -5.87 5.80
C GLY A 448 42.30 -6.97 4.99
N THR A 449 41.54 -7.88 4.38
CA THR A 449 42.07 -8.90 3.44
C THR A 449 42.38 -8.31 2.06
N THR A 450 41.74 -7.19 1.71
CA THR A 450 41.90 -6.50 0.42
C THR A 450 41.84 -4.98 0.60
N ASP A 451 42.41 -4.22 -0.34
CA ASP A 451 42.33 -2.75 -0.36
C ASP A 451 40.87 -2.26 -0.36
N ALA A 452 40.63 -1.12 0.30
CA ALA A 452 39.30 -0.51 0.36
C ALA A 452 38.71 -0.18 -1.02
N LEU A 453 37.40 -0.34 -1.19
CA LEU A 453 36.71 -0.25 -2.47
C LEU A 453 36.87 1.15 -3.10
N LYS A 454 37.62 1.23 -4.21
CA LYS A 454 37.79 2.45 -5.02
C LYS A 454 37.07 2.31 -6.35
N PHE A 455 36.89 3.45 -7.03
CA PHE A 455 36.32 3.48 -8.39
C PHE A 455 37.17 2.70 -9.41
N SER A 456 38.47 2.52 -9.14
CA SER A 456 39.38 1.74 -9.97
C SER A 456 39.05 0.24 -9.98
N ASP A 457 38.41 -0.26 -8.94
CA ASP A 457 38.24 -1.69 -8.68
C ASP A 457 36.86 -2.19 -9.18
N LEU A 458 36.14 -1.33 -9.92
CA LEU A 458 34.84 -1.63 -10.52
C LEU A 458 35.01 -2.43 -11.81
N GLU A 459 35.16 -3.74 -11.67
CA GLU A 459 35.18 -4.66 -12.81
C GLU A 459 33.81 -5.27 -13.12
N TRP A 460 33.49 -5.33 -14.41
CA TRP A 460 32.35 -6.09 -14.91
C TRP A 460 32.83 -7.50 -15.29
N THR A 461 32.59 -8.48 -14.43
CA THR A 461 32.86 -9.90 -14.73
C THR A 461 31.54 -10.63 -14.94
N ASN A 462 31.54 -11.56 -15.89
CA ASN A 462 30.38 -12.44 -16.17
C ASN A 462 30.48 -13.77 -15.41
N ASP A 463 31.49 -13.94 -14.56
CA ASP A 463 31.73 -15.20 -13.85
C ASP A 463 30.57 -15.49 -12.89
N THR A 464 30.17 -16.76 -12.87
CA THR A 464 28.97 -17.24 -12.18
C THR A 464 29.18 -17.44 -10.69
N GLU A 465 30.44 -17.56 -10.25
CA GLU A 465 30.78 -17.87 -8.87
C GLU A 465 30.67 -16.65 -7.95
N ASP A 466 30.81 -15.43 -8.48
CA ASP A 466 30.79 -14.21 -7.68
C ASP A 466 30.03 -13.04 -8.31
N VAL A 467 28.99 -12.56 -7.60
CA VAL A 467 28.37 -11.25 -7.91
C VAL A 467 29.35 -10.14 -7.56
N THR A 468 29.91 -9.44 -8.56
CA THR A 468 30.72 -8.23 -8.30
C THR A 468 29.83 -7.09 -7.81
N PHE A 469 30.41 -6.16 -7.04
CA PHE A 469 29.69 -5.00 -6.51
C PHE A 469 28.96 -4.19 -7.61
N LEU A 470 29.59 -4.04 -8.79
CA LEU A 470 28.98 -3.37 -9.95
C LEU A 470 27.81 -4.18 -10.51
N ARG A 471 27.98 -5.49 -10.73
CA ARG A 471 26.93 -6.38 -11.26
C ARG A 471 25.71 -6.39 -10.34
N GLY A 472 25.92 -6.52 -9.03
CA GLY A 472 24.83 -6.55 -8.06
C GLY A 472 24.00 -5.26 -8.05
N ASN A 473 24.66 -4.10 -8.10
CA ASN A 473 23.99 -2.79 -8.19
C ASN A 473 23.16 -2.63 -9.48
N VAL A 474 23.71 -3.05 -10.62
CA VAL A 474 23.00 -2.98 -11.91
C VAL A 474 21.81 -3.93 -11.92
N LEU A 475 21.97 -5.17 -11.43
CA LEU A 475 20.88 -6.14 -11.34
C LEU A 475 19.75 -5.65 -10.42
N MET A 476 20.05 -5.04 -9.26
CA MET A 476 19.03 -4.44 -8.40
C MET A 476 18.21 -3.36 -9.11
N LEU A 477 18.86 -2.53 -9.93
CA LEU A 477 18.18 -1.50 -10.72
C LEU A 477 17.28 -2.13 -11.79
N VAL A 478 17.78 -3.14 -12.50
CA VAL A 478 17.00 -3.90 -13.49
C VAL A 478 15.78 -4.56 -12.84
N TYR A 479 15.94 -5.23 -11.69
CA TYR A 479 14.84 -5.84 -10.96
C TYR A 479 13.83 -4.81 -10.45
N SER A 480 14.28 -3.63 -10.00
CA SER A 480 13.38 -2.53 -9.65
C SER A 480 12.49 -2.12 -10.83
N PHE A 481 13.08 -1.95 -12.02
CA PHE A 481 12.31 -1.65 -13.23
C PHE A 481 11.28 -2.74 -13.54
N VAL A 482 11.65 -4.01 -13.42
CA VAL A 482 10.73 -5.15 -13.58
C VAL A 482 9.59 -5.08 -12.57
N TYR A 483 9.87 -4.78 -11.29
CA TYR A 483 8.83 -4.63 -10.28
C TYR A 483 7.85 -3.50 -10.62
N PHE A 484 8.32 -2.33 -11.08
CA PHE A 484 7.44 -1.25 -11.51
C PHE A 484 6.55 -1.67 -12.69
N VAL A 485 7.11 -2.35 -13.69
CA VAL A 485 6.35 -2.84 -14.86
C VAL A 485 5.27 -3.82 -14.43
N ILE A 486 5.64 -4.83 -13.62
CA ILE A 486 4.67 -5.82 -13.12
C ILE A 486 3.63 -5.14 -12.23
N ALA A 487 4.03 -4.20 -11.37
CA ALA A 487 3.12 -3.54 -10.46
C ALA A 487 2.08 -2.68 -11.19
N PHE A 488 2.50 -1.87 -12.16
CA PHE A 488 1.57 -1.08 -12.98
C PHE A 488 0.69 -1.96 -13.87
N TYR A 489 1.22 -3.08 -14.34
CA TYR A 489 0.45 -4.09 -15.05
C TYR A 489 -0.65 -4.69 -14.16
N LEU A 490 -0.28 -5.20 -12.98
CA LEU A 490 -1.23 -5.78 -12.02
C LEU A 490 -2.24 -4.75 -11.52
N ASP A 491 -1.82 -3.51 -11.27
CA ASP A 491 -2.73 -2.42 -10.87
C ASP A 491 -3.77 -2.10 -11.95
N SER A 492 -3.39 -2.20 -13.23
CA SER A 492 -4.33 -2.00 -14.35
C SER A 492 -5.37 -3.12 -14.51
N ILE A 493 -5.04 -4.33 -14.05
CA ILE A 493 -5.95 -5.49 -14.03
C ILE A 493 -6.83 -5.48 -12.77
N SER A 494 -6.20 -5.14 -11.65
CA SER A 494 -6.76 -5.18 -10.29
C SER A 494 -7.61 -3.96 -9.95
N ASP A 495 -7.70 -2.95 -10.84
CA ASP A 495 -8.45 -1.72 -10.60
C ASP A 495 -9.85 -2.10 -10.08
N ALA A 496 -10.06 -1.92 -8.77
CA ALA A 496 -11.18 -2.44 -7.97
C ALA A 496 -12.55 -1.87 -8.41
N ASN A 497 -12.53 -1.05 -9.45
CA ASN A 497 -13.62 -0.32 -10.05
C ASN A 497 -14.22 -1.09 -11.24
N GLY A 498 -14.23 -2.43 -11.22
CA GLY A 498 -15.09 -3.22 -12.12
C GLY A 498 -14.84 -3.10 -13.63
N VAL A 499 -13.72 -2.52 -14.07
CA VAL A 499 -13.22 -2.56 -15.45
C VAL A 499 -11.71 -2.77 -15.40
N GLY A 500 -11.29 -3.91 -14.86
CA GLY A 500 -9.93 -4.38 -15.09
C GLY A 500 -9.71 -4.51 -16.59
N LYS A 501 -8.64 -3.92 -17.12
CA LYS A 501 -8.26 -4.18 -18.51
C LYS A 501 -7.99 -5.68 -18.65
N HIS A 502 -8.30 -6.25 -19.82
CA HIS A 502 -8.02 -7.66 -20.07
C HIS A 502 -6.54 -7.94 -19.74
N PRO A 503 -6.19 -9.08 -19.11
CA PRO A 503 -4.81 -9.38 -18.72
C PRO A 503 -3.82 -9.18 -19.88
N LEU A 504 -4.19 -9.53 -21.12
CA LEU A 504 -3.34 -9.37 -22.30
C LEU A 504 -3.35 -7.96 -22.95
N TRP A 505 -3.94 -6.94 -22.32
CA TRP A 505 -4.00 -5.57 -22.85
C TRP A 505 -2.65 -4.97 -23.32
N PRO A 506 -1.50 -5.16 -22.63
CA PRO A 506 -0.23 -4.55 -23.07
C PRO A 506 0.42 -5.27 -24.26
N LEU A 507 0.06 -6.52 -24.54
CA LEU A 507 0.57 -7.27 -25.70
C LEU A 507 -0.12 -6.87 -27.02
N ILE A 508 -1.14 -6.03 -26.93
CA ILE A 508 -1.82 -5.43 -28.09
C ILE A 508 -1.35 -3.97 -28.17
N PRO A 509 -0.46 -3.61 -29.11
CA PRO A 509 0.08 -2.25 -29.17
C PRO A 509 -1.05 -1.23 -29.31
N TRP A 510 -1.02 -0.14 -28.53
CA TRP A 510 -2.00 0.96 -28.62
C TRP A 510 -2.10 1.54 -30.04
N LYS A 511 -0.99 1.55 -30.79
CA LYS A 511 -0.98 1.93 -32.21
C LYS A 511 -1.67 0.90 -33.12
N VAL A 512 -1.63 -0.38 -32.78
CA VAL A 512 -2.38 -1.42 -33.50
C VAL A 512 -3.86 -1.36 -33.11
N PHE A 513 -4.21 -1.03 -31.86
CA PHE A 513 -5.61 -0.82 -31.45
C PHE A 513 -6.22 0.46 -32.02
N THR A 514 -5.44 1.53 -32.20
CA THR A 514 -5.88 2.81 -32.82
C THR A 514 -5.80 2.80 -34.36
N PHE A 515 -4.84 2.11 -34.96
CA PHE A 515 -4.75 1.91 -36.42
C PHE A 515 -5.71 0.83 -36.91
N LEU A 516 -5.91 -0.22 -36.12
CA LEU A 516 -7.02 -1.13 -36.33
C LEU A 516 -8.31 -0.56 -35.75
N GLU A 517 -8.39 0.53 -35.00
CA GLU A 517 -9.68 1.04 -34.50
C GLU A 517 -10.70 1.22 -35.63
N PRO A 518 -10.40 1.83 -36.80
CA PRO A 518 -11.36 1.88 -37.89
C PRO A 518 -11.55 0.53 -38.62
N LEU A 519 -10.67 -0.46 -38.45
CA LEU A 519 -10.71 -1.78 -39.09
C LEU A 519 -11.33 -2.86 -38.19
N VAL A 520 -10.97 -2.94 -36.91
CA VAL A 520 -11.63 -3.56 -35.76
C VAL A 520 -12.97 -2.91 -35.51
N ASN A 521 -13.21 -1.61 -35.66
CA ASN A 521 -14.56 -1.04 -35.55
C ASN A 521 -15.35 -1.25 -36.85
N ARG A 522 -14.72 -1.37 -38.04
CA ARG A 522 -15.42 -1.89 -39.25
C ARG A 522 -15.63 -3.40 -39.22
N TYR A 523 -14.71 -4.16 -38.64
CA TYR A 523 -14.78 -5.61 -38.47
C TYR A 523 -15.76 -5.94 -37.35
N TRP A 524 -15.74 -5.22 -36.22
CA TRP A 524 -16.77 -5.22 -35.17
C TRP A 524 -18.06 -4.59 -35.61
N ASN A 525 -18.14 -3.65 -36.57
CA ASN A 525 -19.43 -3.22 -37.13
C ASN A 525 -19.96 -4.22 -38.17
N ARG A 526 -19.08 -4.91 -38.90
CA ARG A 526 -19.45 -5.99 -39.84
C ARG A 526 -19.73 -7.30 -39.11
N ILE A 527 -19.17 -7.48 -37.93
CA ILE A 527 -19.47 -8.50 -36.93
C ILE A 527 -20.69 -8.06 -36.13
N ARG A 528 -20.90 -6.81 -35.70
CA ARG A 528 -22.20 -6.36 -35.15
C ARG A 528 -23.32 -6.48 -36.19
N GLY A 529 -22.97 -6.42 -37.48
CA GLY A 529 -23.87 -6.68 -38.61
C GLY A 529 -24.01 -8.17 -39.01
N ARG A 530 -23.27 -9.12 -38.41
CA ARG A 530 -23.35 -10.57 -38.72
C ARG A 530 -23.42 -11.48 -37.49
N ILE A 531 -22.66 -11.19 -36.46
CA ILE A 531 -23.02 -11.47 -35.07
C ILE A 531 -24.14 -10.48 -34.73
N HIS A 532 -25.38 -10.90 -34.99
CA HIS A 532 -26.39 -10.64 -33.98
C HIS A 532 -25.79 -11.11 -32.66
N ILE A 533 -25.14 -10.18 -31.94
CA ILE A 533 -25.27 -10.19 -30.49
C ILE A 533 -26.79 -10.20 -30.42
N PRO A 534 -27.43 -11.19 -29.79
CA PRO A 534 -28.74 -10.88 -29.28
C PRO A 534 -28.47 -9.65 -28.38
N LEU A 535 -28.65 -8.43 -28.93
CA LEU A 535 -29.66 -7.49 -28.44
C LEU A 535 -30.64 -8.45 -27.85
N LEU A 536 -30.49 -8.67 -26.53
CA LEU A 536 -31.27 -9.63 -25.77
C LEU A 536 -32.59 -9.65 -26.51
N SER A 537 -32.93 -10.78 -27.17
CA SER A 537 -34.26 -10.98 -27.73
C SER A 537 -35.12 -10.38 -26.66
N GLU A 538 -35.70 -9.19 -26.94
CA GLU A 538 -36.14 -8.27 -25.89
C GLU A 538 -36.78 -9.20 -24.89
N PRO A 539 -36.25 -9.41 -23.66
CA PRO A 539 -37.05 -10.17 -22.74
C PRO A 539 -38.34 -9.38 -22.80
N ALA A 540 -39.40 -10.07 -23.25
CA ALA A 540 -40.65 -9.46 -23.62
C ALA A 540 -41.31 -9.13 -22.29
N TRP A 541 -40.63 -8.28 -21.54
CA TRP A 541 -41.20 -7.44 -20.54
C TRP A 541 -42.27 -6.70 -21.31
N PRO A 542 -43.52 -6.76 -20.86
CA PRO A 542 -44.56 -5.98 -21.48
C PRO A 542 -44.02 -4.55 -21.65
N PRO A 543 -44.25 -3.90 -22.82
CA PRO A 543 -43.90 -2.50 -22.96
C PRO A 543 -44.43 -1.80 -21.71
N LEU A 544 -43.52 -1.10 -21.02
CA LEU A 544 -43.91 -0.28 -19.88
C LEU A 544 -44.92 0.72 -20.45
N ASP A 545 -46.21 0.50 -20.18
CA ASP A 545 -47.35 1.30 -20.65
C ASP A 545 -47.36 2.72 -20.01
N ASP A 546 -46.17 3.29 -19.81
CA ASP A 546 -45.97 4.62 -19.32
C ASP A 546 -45.64 5.59 -20.47
N GLU A 547 -46.68 6.29 -20.94
CA GLU A 547 -46.57 7.41 -21.88
C GLU A 547 -45.46 8.42 -21.52
N ASP A 548 -45.22 8.67 -20.23
CA ASP A 548 -44.24 9.64 -19.75
C ASP A 548 -42.80 9.11 -20.01
N ILE A 549 -42.58 7.79 -19.94
CA ILE A 549 -41.29 7.17 -20.31
C ILE A 549 -41.11 7.21 -21.83
N HIS A 550 -42.14 6.91 -22.61
CA HIS A 550 -42.07 6.99 -24.07
C HIS A 550 -41.85 8.43 -24.57
N ALA A 551 -42.43 9.42 -23.88
CA ALA A 551 -42.14 10.83 -24.12
C ALA A 551 -40.67 11.16 -23.79
N GLU A 552 -40.13 10.65 -22.68
CA GLU A 552 -38.73 10.85 -22.32
C GLU A 552 -37.78 10.20 -23.33
N VAL A 553 -38.06 8.97 -23.78
CA VAL A 553 -37.26 8.29 -24.81
C VAL A 553 -37.24 9.12 -26.09
N ARG A 554 -38.38 9.69 -26.52
CA ARG A 554 -38.42 10.61 -27.67
C ARG A 554 -37.59 11.87 -27.43
N ALA A 555 -37.74 12.50 -26.26
CA ALA A 555 -36.97 13.69 -25.89
C ALA A 555 -35.45 13.44 -25.87
N VAL A 556 -35.01 12.26 -25.43
CA VAL A 556 -33.59 11.83 -25.45
C VAL A 556 -33.05 11.73 -26.89
N HIS A 557 -33.88 11.30 -27.84
CA HIS A 557 -33.49 11.22 -29.26
C HIS A 557 -33.45 12.60 -29.92
N GLU A 558 -34.34 13.51 -29.52
CA GLU A 558 -34.46 14.89 -30.04
C GLU A 558 -33.57 15.90 -29.32
N ALA A 559 -32.86 15.48 -28.27
CA ALA A 559 -32.02 16.33 -27.44
C ALA A 559 -30.92 17.07 -28.23
N GLY A 560 -30.90 18.40 -28.08
CA GLY A 560 -29.85 19.26 -28.63
C GLY A 560 -28.51 19.13 -27.88
N PRO A 561 -27.40 19.63 -28.43
CA PRO A 561 -26.07 19.50 -27.84
C PRO A 561 -25.85 20.30 -26.55
N ASP A 562 -26.68 21.30 -26.26
CA ASP A 562 -26.53 22.18 -25.07
C ASP A 562 -27.17 21.60 -23.79
N THR A 563 -27.73 20.40 -23.88
CA THR A 563 -28.42 19.77 -22.77
C THR A 563 -27.41 19.19 -21.77
N PRO A 564 -27.53 19.47 -20.46
CA PRO A 564 -26.54 19.07 -19.46
C PRO A 564 -26.23 17.58 -19.43
N LEU A 565 -27.26 16.73 -19.52
CA LEU A 565 -27.10 15.28 -19.51
C LEU A 565 -28.15 14.60 -20.40
N VAL A 566 -27.68 13.72 -21.28
CA VAL A 566 -28.51 12.84 -22.10
C VAL A 566 -27.95 11.43 -21.99
N VAL A 567 -28.77 10.48 -21.54
CA VAL A 567 -28.38 9.08 -21.39
C VAL A 567 -29.12 8.26 -22.44
N LYS A 568 -28.37 7.55 -23.29
CA LYS A 568 -28.89 6.74 -24.39
C LYS A 568 -28.55 5.27 -24.19
N ASP A 569 -29.58 4.45 -23.97
CA ASP A 569 -29.56 2.99 -23.83
C ASP A 569 -28.43 2.46 -22.94
N LEU A 570 -28.24 3.10 -21.78
CA LEU A 570 -27.12 2.78 -20.90
C LEU A 570 -27.28 1.38 -20.28
N VAL A 571 -26.29 0.52 -20.47
CA VAL A 571 -26.29 -0.86 -19.98
C VAL A 571 -25.01 -1.14 -19.19
N LYS A 572 -25.16 -1.80 -18.03
CA LYS A 572 -24.04 -2.34 -17.26
C LYS A 572 -24.24 -3.81 -16.95
N ARG A 573 -23.28 -4.62 -17.38
CA ARG A 573 -23.20 -6.05 -17.04
C ARG A 573 -21.93 -6.32 -16.24
N PHE A 574 -22.08 -6.91 -15.06
CA PHE A 574 -20.98 -7.43 -14.28
C PHE A 574 -20.80 -8.92 -14.59
N ARG A 575 -19.73 -9.25 -15.31
CA ARG A 575 -19.32 -10.63 -15.55
C ARG A 575 -18.52 -11.11 -14.34
N LYS A 576 -18.86 -12.28 -13.78
CA LYS A 576 -17.97 -12.97 -12.83
C LYS A 576 -16.83 -13.64 -13.60
N PHE A 577 -15.64 -13.70 -12.99
CA PHE A 577 -14.42 -14.24 -13.61
C PHE A 577 -14.66 -15.62 -14.24
N PRO A 578 -14.05 -15.92 -15.41
CA PRO A 578 -14.28 -17.16 -16.17
C PRO A 578 -13.73 -18.44 -15.50
N VAL A 579 -13.08 -18.35 -14.33
CA VAL A 579 -12.42 -19.49 -13.68
C VAL A 579 -13.40 -20.34 -12.85
N VAL A 580 -14.56 -19.81 -12.47
CA VAL A 580 -15.62 -20.57 -11.81
C VAL A 580 -16.86 -20.52 -12.68
N ARG A 581 -17.23 -21.65 -13.31
CA ARG A 581 -18.50 -21.83 -14.03
C ARG A 581 -19.66 -21.53 -13.08
N SER A 582 -20.10 -20.28 -13.07
CA SER A 582 -21.32 -19.82 -12.40
C SER A 582 -22.20 -19.14 -13.45
N PRO A 583 -23.44 -19.60 -13.68
CA PRO A 583 -24.18 -19.32 -14.91
C PRO A 583 -25.06 -18.06 -14.87
N LYS A 584 -24.76 -17.04 -14.06
CA LYS A 584 -25.52 -15.78 -14.07
C LYS A 584 -24.62 -14.56 -14.16
N ASP A 585 -24.49 -14.02 -15.37
CA ASP A 585 -24.10 -12.63 -15.59
C ASP A 585 -25.12 -11.72 -14.89
N PHE A 586 -24.66 -10.84 -14.00
CA PHE A 586 -25.56 -9.89 -13.33
C PHE A 586 -25.65 -8.60 -14.16
N VAL A 587 -26.83 -8.33 -14.72
CA VAL A 587 -27.10 -7.06 -15.43
C VAL A 587 -27.66 -6.07 -14.42
N ALA A 588 -26.84 -5.09 -14.04
CA ALA A 588 -27.19 -4.08 -13.03
C ALA A 588 -28.04 -2.93 -13.62
N VAL A 589 -27.82 -2.59 -14.89
CA VAL A 589 -28.61 -1.57 -15.61
C VAL A 589 -28.97 -2.11 -16.98
N LYS A 590 -30.26 -2.10 -17.32
CA LYS A 590 -30.87 -2.77 -18.46
C LYS A 590 -31.44 -1.76 -19.48
N GLY A 591 -30.58 -0.93 -20.08
CA GLY A 591 -30.94 -0.05 -21.22
C GLY A 591 -31.73 1.18 -20.78
N MET A 592 -31.11 2.04 -19.98
CA MET A 592 -31.78 3.21 -19.39
C MET A 592 -31.66 4.44 -20.27
N ASN A 593 -32.79 5.13 -20.48
CA ASN A 593 -32.90 6.40 -21.20
C ASN A 593 -33.39 7.49 -20.24
N MET A 594 -32.70 8.63 -20.18
CA MET A 594 -33.08 9.78 -19.35
C MET A 594 -32.37 11.06 -19.79
N MET A 595 -32.98 12.21 -19.52
CA MET A 595 -32.45 13.52 -19.84
C MET A 595 -32.62 14.51 -18.67
N VAL A 596 -31.64 15.39 -18.48
CA VAL A 596 -31.68 16.46 -17.48
C VAL A 596 -31.57 17.82 -18.17
N LYS A 597 -32.51 18.72 -17.88
CA LYS A 597 -32.51 20.09 -18.40
C LYS A 597 -31.58 21.00 -17.58
N PRO A 598 -31.15 22.15 -18.12
CA PRO A 598 -30.39 23.12 -17.33
C PRO A 598 -31.18 23.59 -16.10
N ASN A 599 -30.48 23.72 -14.96
CA ASN A 599 -31.02 24.16 -13.67
C ASN A 599 -32.18 23.28 -13.14
N GLU A 600 -32.22 22.02 -13.55
CA GLU A 600 -33.19 21.03 -13.06
C GLU A 600 -32.52 20.12 -12.01
N LEU A 601 -33.25 19.78 -10.94
CA LEU A 601 -32.87 18.71 -10.02
C LEU A 601 -33.68 17.45 -10.31
N LEU A 602 -32.99 16.42 -10.83
CA LEU A 602 -33.54 15.11 -11.12
C LEU A 602 -33.20 14.13 -9.99
N CYS A 603 -34.23 13.64 -9.29
CA CYS A 603 -34.13 12.63 -8.24
C CYS A 603 -34.30 11.23 -8.83
N LEU A 604 -33.26 10.40 -8.75
CA LEU A 604 -33.32 8.97 -9.05
C LEU A 604 -33.66 8.19 -7.78
N LEU A 605 -34.93 7.82 -7.63
CA LEU A 605 -35.48 7.06 -6.51
C LEU A 605 -35.51 5.56 -6.85
N GLY A 606 -35.30 4.68 -5.88
CA GLY A 606 -35.32 3.24 -6.12
C GLY A 606 -34.97 2.45 -4.87
N PRO A 607 -35.32 1.16 -4.77
CA PRO A 607 -34.88 0.32 -3.67
C PRO A 607 -33.36 0.06 -3.73
N ASN A 608 -32.81 -0.49 -2.64
CA ASN A 608 -31.43 -0.97 -2.64
C ASN A 608 -31.26 -2.09 -3.67
N GLY A 609 -30.21 -2.04 -4.47
CA GLY A 609 -29.98 -2.99 -5.57
C GLY A 609 -30.68 -2.66 -6.89
N ALA A 610 -31.43 -1.56 -6.99
CA ALA A 610 -32.08 -1.15 -8.24
C ALA A 610 -31.13 -0.72 -9.38
N GLY A 611 -29.87 -0.39 -9.05
CA GLY A 611 -28.86 0.07 -10.01
C GLY A 611 -28.49 1.56 -9.91
N LYS A 612 -29.13 2.34 -9.01
CA LYS A 612 -28.92 3.79 -8.80
C LYS A 612 -27.44 4.23 -8.77
N THR A 613 -26.68 3.72 -7.80
CA THR A 613 -25.25 4.04 -7.63
C THR A 613 -24.42 3.55 -8.82
N THR A 614 -24.82 2.45 -9.47
CA THR A 614 -24.12 1.94 -10.67
C THR A 614 -24.32 2.88 -11.85
N THR A 615 -25.53 3.43 -12.02
CA THR A 615 -25.85 4.45 -13.02
C THR A 615 -25.01 5.70 -12.82
N ILE A 616 -25.05 6.32 -11.63
CA ILE A 616 -24.24 7.51 -11.34
C ILE A 616 -22.74 7.23 -11.51
N SER A 617 -22.26 6.06 -11.08
CA SER A 617 -20.85 5.67 -11.23
C SER A 617 -20.42 5.51 -12.69
N MET A 618 -21.34 5.12 -13.58
CA MET A 618 -21.06 5.13 -15.02
C MET A 618 -21.00 6.56 -15.57
N LEU A 619 -21.95 7.40 -15.18
CA LEU A 619 -22.01 8.79 -15.65
C LEU A 619 -20.83 9.64 -15.14
N SER A 620 -20.33 9.36 -13.94
CA SER A 620 -19.14 10.02 -13.38
C SER A 620 -17.81 9.42 -13.87
N GLY A 621 -17.86 8.30 -14.59
CA GLY A 621 -16.67 7.65 -15.14
C GLY A 621 -15.84 6.83 -14.16
N LEU A 622 -16.43 6.38 -13.05
CA LEU A 622 -15.86 5.31 -12.23
C LEU A 622 -15.94 3.97 -12.96
N PHE A 623 -17.04 3.73 -13.68
CA PHE A 623 -17.28 2.53 -14.47
C PHE A 623 -17.45 2.90 -15.94
N ALA A 624 -16.78 2.17 -16.84
CA ALA A 624 -17.13 2.25 -18.26
C ALA A 624 -18.48 1.55 -18.51
N PRO A 625 -19.37 2.12 -19.33
CA PRO A 625 -20.61 1.46 -19.74
C PRO A 625 -20.31 0.19 -20.56
N THR A 626 -21.18 -0.82 -20.46
CA THR A 626 -21.07 -2.05 -21.26
C THR A 626 -21.65 -1.86 -22.66
N ALA A 627 -22.78 -1.14 -22.75
CA ALA A 627 -23.39 -0.66 -23.98
C ALA A 627 -24.14 0.64 -23.69
N GLY A 628 -24.52 1.36 -24.75
CA GLY A 628 -25.07 2.70 -24.66
C GLY A 628 -24.00 3.78 -24.45
N ASP A 629 -24.44 5.01 -24.36
CA ASP A 629 -23.57 6.16 -24.10
C ASP A 629 -24.29 7.26 -23.32
N GLY A 630 -23.52 8.06 -22.59
CA GLY A 630 -24.01 9.29 -21.96
C GLY A 630 -23.34 10.50 -22.59
N LEU A 631 -24.12 11.53 -22.90
CA LEU A 631 -23.66 12.80 -23.43
C LEU A 631 -23.82 13.88 -22.37
N VAL A 632 -22.74 14.56 -22.02
CA VAL A 632 -22.72 15.71 -21.09
C VAL A 632 -22.36 16.96 -21.89
N PHE A 633 -23.29 17.89 -22.08
CA PHE A 633 -23.12 19.06 -22.97
C PHE A 633 -22.57 18.66 -24.36
N GLY A 634 -23.16 17.63 -24.96
CA GLY A 634 -22.77 17.09 -26.27
C GLY A 634 -21.46 16.29 -26.29
N ARG A 635 -20.80 16.11 -25.14
CA ARG A 635 -19.54 15.35 -25.01
C ARG A 635 -19.83 13.93 -24.51
N SER A 636 -19.36 12.92 -25.24
CA SER A 636 -19.53 11.52 -24.86
C SER A 636 -18.67 11.16 -23.65
N ILE A 637 -19.29 10.47 -22.69
CA ILE A 637 -18.65 9.92 -21.49
C ILE A 637 -17.68 8.80 -21.90
N SER A 638 -17.99 8.03 -22.94
CA SER A 638 -17.16 6.92 -23.39
C SER A 638 -15.86 7.39 -24.08
N THR A 639 -15.88 8.49 -24.82
CA THR A 639 -14.72 8.97 -25.60
C THR A 639 -13.99 10.15 -24.96
N GLU A 640 -14.71 11.09 -24.34
CA GLU A 640 -14.19 12.40 -23.92
C GLU A 640 -14.30 12.66 -22.41
N MET A 641 -14.18 11.61 -21.60
CA MET A 641 -14.29 11.66 -20.13
C MET A 641 -13.43 12.75 -19.46
N HIS A 642 -12.22 13.02 -19.96
CA HIS A 642 -11.34 14.05 -19.38
C HIS A 642 -11.93 15.46 -19.44
N VAL A 643 -12.71 15.77 -20.47
CA VAL A 643 -13.40 17.06 -20.60
C VAL A 643 -14.64 17.07 -19.73
N VAL A 644 -15.40 15.97 -19.71
CA VAL A 644 -16.59 15.79 -18.87
C VAL A 644 -16.27 16.02 -17.39
N ARG A 645 -15.20 15.40 -16.86
CA ARG A 645 -14.78 15.53 -15.45
C ARG A 645 -14.47 16.96 -14.99
N LYS A 646 -14.07 17.84 -15.91
CA LYS A 646 -13.83 19.27 -15.58
C LYS A 646 -15.15 20.03 -15.38
N MET A 647 -16.21 19.60 -16.06
CA MET A 647 -17.53 20.25 -16.03
C MET A 647 -18.45 19.64 -14.96
N THR A 648 -18.11 18.46 -14.44
CA THR A 648 -18.93 17.73 -13.46
C THR A 648 -18.40 17.85 -12.02
N GLY A 649 -19.32 17.74 -11.07
CA GLY A 649 -19.05 17.55 -9.64
C GLY A 649 -19.62 16.20 -9.19
N MET A 650 -18.98 15.55 -8.22
CA MET A 650 -19.51 14.31 -7.64
C MET A 650 -19.36 14.33 -6.12
N CYS A 651 -20.43 13.99 -5.41
CA CYS A 651 -20.42 13.61 -4.01
C CYS A 651 -20.82 12.13 -3.91
N PRO A 652 -19.91 11.21 -3.53
CA PRO A 652 -20.21 9.78 -3.41
C PRO A 652 -20.97 9.47 -2.10
N GLN A 653 -21.51 8.27 -1.97
CA GLN A 653 -22.21 7.82 -0.76
C GLN A 653 -21.32 7.84 0.49
N HIS A 654 -20.12 7.27 0.41
CA HIS A 654 -19.14 7.32 1.51
C HIS A 654 -18.47 8.69 1.59
N ASP A 655 -18.19 9.16 2.80
CA ASP A 655 -17.50 10.43 3.00
C ASP A 655 -16.11 10.42 2.34
N VAL A 656 -15.89 11.38 1.45
CA VAL A 656 -14.63 11.60 0.72
C VAL A 656 -13.52 12.10 1.64
N CYS A 657 -13.92 12.72 2.76
CA CYS A 657 -13.05 13.43 3.67
C CYS A 657 -12.34 12.48 4.64
N THR A 658 -11.56 11.55 4.11
CA THR A 658 -10.87 10.49 4.86
C THR A 658 -9.43 10.82 5.23
N PHE A 659 -8.85 11.92 4.76
CA PHE A 659 -7.53 12.36 5.23
C PHE A 659 -7.66 13.05 6.59
N GLN A 660 -7.70 12.24 7.64
CA GLN A 660 -7.96 12.68 9.02
C GLN A 660 -7.02 13.81 9.51
N GLN A 661 -5.79 13.85 9.00
CA GLN A 661 -4.75 14.82 9.39
C GLN A 661 -4.83 16.18 8.66
N LEU A 662 -5.60 16.28 7.57
CA LEU A 662 -5.75 17.52 6.79
C LEU A 662 -6.90 18.38 7.35
N THR A 663 -6.79 19.69 7.18
CA THR A 663 -7.85 20.66 7.56
C THR A 663 -8.91 20.76 6.47
N ALA A 664 -10.09 21.31 6.77
CA ALA A 664 -11.13 21.52 5.75
C ALA A 664 -10.66 22.42 4.60
N ALA A 665 -9.96 23.51 4.92
CA ALA A 665 -9.39 24.41 3.91
C ALA A 665 -8.38 23.70 2.99
N GLU A 666 -7.51 22.86 3.55
CA GLU A 666 -6.52 22.10 2.77
C GLU A 666 -7.17 21.03 1.87
N HIS A 667 -8.24 20.39 2.32
CA HIS A 667 -8.99 19.46 1.49
C HIS A 667 -9.56 20.15 0.25
N ILE A 668 -10.25 21.28 0.45
CA ILE A 668 -10.84 22.04 -0.66
C ILE A 668 -9.72 22.55 -1.58
N MET A 669 -8.61 23.04 -1.02
CA MET A 669 -7.44 23.47 -1.78
C MET A 669 -6.85 22.34 -2.65
N LEU A 670 -6.73 21.12 -2.10
CA LEU A 670 -6.22 19.96 -2.81
C LEU A 670 -7.14 19.58 -3.99
N PHE A 671 -8.44 19.45 -3.76
CA PHE A 671 -9.38 19.06 -4.81
C PHE A 671 -9.56 20.15 -5.87
N ALA A 672 -9.47 21.43 -5.49
CA ALA A 672 -9.47 22.55 -6.41
C ALA A 672 -8.21 22.60 -7.29
N ALA A 673 -7.05 22.27 -6.73
CA ALA A 673 -5.82 22.09 -7.51
C ALA A 673 -5.93 20.90 -8.49
N ILE A 674 -6.53 19.77 -8.07
CA ILE A 674 -6.75 18.61 -8.94
C ILE A 674 -7.67 18.96 -10.13
N LYS A 675 -8.73 19.73 -9.90
CA LYS A 675 -9.61 20.26 -10.96
C LYS A 675 -8.91 21.22 -11.94
N GLY A 676 -7.72 21.73 -11.59
CA GLY A 676 -6.91 22.60 -12.44
C GLY A 676 -7.19 24.10 -12.28
N LEU A 677 -7.73 24.53 -11.13
CA LEU A 677 -7.91 25.95 -10.83
C LEU A 677 -6.56 26.65 -10.65
N SER A 678 -6.49 27.92 -11.04
CA SER A 678 -5.26 28.71 -10.88
C SER A 678 -4.97 29.02 -9.41
N ILE A 679 -3.70 29.13 -9.03
CA ILE A 679 -3.26 29.39 -7.64
C ILE A 679 -3.90 30.68 -7.08
N ARG A 680 -4.12 31.70 -7.95
CA ARG A 680 -4.76 32.96 -7.57
C ARG A 680 -6.23 32.79 -7.20
N GLN A 681 -6.96 31.97 -7.96
CA GLN A 681 -8.38 31.67 -7.71
C GLN A 681 -8.58 30.69 -6.55
N LEU A 682 -7.55 29.91 -6.22
CA LEU A 682 -7.63 28.85 -5.22
C LEU A 682 -8.04 29.37 -3.84
N ARG A 683 -7.44 30.47 -3.38
CA ARG A 683 -7.76 31.05 -2.06
C ARG A 683 -9.18 31.60 -1.99
N SER A 684 -9.61 32.35 -3.02
CA SER A 684 -10.97 32.88 -3.07
C SER A 684 -12.02 31.77 -3.16
N GLU A 685 -11.74 30.72 -3.93
CA GLU A 685 -12.64 29.58 -4.07
C GLU A 685 -12.75 28.81 -2.74
N VAL A 686 -11.65 28.59 -2.02
CA VAL A 686 -11.67 27.94 -0.70
C VAL A 686 -12.55 28.72 0.28
N SER A 687 -12.34 30.03 0.42
CA SER A 687 -13.16 30.87 1.31
C SER A 687 -14.64 30.83 0.92
N ARG A 688 -14.95 30.94 -0.38
CA ARG A 688 -16.33 30.88 -0.89
C ARG A 688 -17.01 29.55 -0.58
N ARG A 689 -16.33 28.43 -0.84
CA ARG A 689 -16.92 27.08 -0.63
C ARG A 689 -17.11 26.73 0.84
N ILE A 690 -16.26 27.24 1.72
CA ILE A 690 -16.43 27.07 3.18
C ILE A 690 -17.63 27.87 3.69
N ALA A 691 -17.82 29.09 3.18
CA ALA A 691 -18.99 29.92 3.47
C ALA A 691 -20.29 29.27 2.95
N ASP A 692 -20.28 28.70 1.75
CA ASP A 692 -21.46 28.04 1.16
C ASP A 692 -21.99 26.86 2.01
N VAL A 693 -21.14 26.21 2.82
CA VAL A 693 -21.52 25.06 3.66
C VAL A 693 -21.60 25.37 5.16
N ASN A 694 -21.50 26.65 5.54
CA ASN A 694 -21.51 27.11 6.93
C ASN A 694 -20.49 26.36 7.81
N LEU A 695 -19.23 26.29 7.35
CA LEU A 695 -18.10 25.66 8.08
C LEU A 695 -16.96 26.66 8.39
N GLU A 696 -17.25 27.96 8.46
CA GLU A 696 -16.23 29.01 8.69
C GLU A 696 -15.47 28.81 9.99
N ASP A 697 -16.19 28.55 11.09
CA ASP A 697 -15.61 28.34 12.43
C ASP A 697 -14.64 27.14 12.48
N HIS A 698 -14.89 26.12 11.65
CA HIS A 698 -14.13 24.87 11.64
C HIS A 698 -13.19 24.77 10.43
N SER A 699 -12.97 25.86 9.70
CA SER A 699 -12.14 25.89 8.48
C SER A 699 -10.71 25.37 8.70
N ARG A 700 -10.10 25.71 9.84
CA ARG A 700 -8.72 25.32 10.22
C ARG A 700 -8.65 24.07 11.10
N SER A 701 -9.80 23.52 11.49
CA SER A 701 -9.87 22.33 12.31
C SER A 701 -9.59 21.08 11.45
N ARG A 702 -8.95 20.08 12.06
CA ARG A 702 -8.63 18.81 11.38
C ARG A 702 -9.92 18.01 11.15
N VAL A 703 -10.00 17.32 10.02
CA VAL A 703 -11.16 16.49 9.68
C VAL A 703 -11.34 15.32 10.65
N ALA A 704 -10.28 14.86 11.34
CA ALA A 704 -10.40 13.89 12.44
C ALA A 704 -11.38 14.31 13.54
N ALA A 705 -11.52 15.61 13.80
CA ALA A 705 -12.39 16.15 14.85
C ALA A 705 -13.83 16.44 14.36
N PHE A 706 -14.14 16.17 13.09
CA PHE A 706 -15.43 16.53 12.50
C PHE A 706 -16.50 15.48 12.81
N SER A 707 -17.70 15.95 13.18
CA SER A 707 -18.88 15.08 13.21
C SER A 707 -19.20 14.53 11.81
N GLY A 708 -19.97 13.44 11.73
CA GLY A 708 -20.39 12.87 10.44
C GLY A 708 -21.08 13.91 9.55
N GLY A 709 -21.97 14.73 10.12
CA GLY A 709 -22.63 15.82 9.40
C GLY A 709 -21.68 16.90 8.86
N MET A 710 -20.62 17.26 9.59
CA MET A 710 -19.60 18.19 9.11
C MET A 710 -18.77 17.59 7.97
N ARG A 711 -18.41 16.30 8.06
CA ARG A 711 -17.71 15.58 6.98
C ARG A 711 -18.55 15.50 5.71
N ARG A 712 -19.86 15.33 5.85
CA ARG A 712 -20.80 15.32 4.73
C ARG A 712 -20.91 16.69 4.06
N ARG A 713 -21.08 17.76 4.84
CA ARG A 713 -21.07 19.13 4.34
C ARG A 713 -19.77 19.48 3.61
N LEU A 714 -18.62 19.04 4.12
CA LEU A 714 -17.33 19.20 3.43
C LEU A 714 -17.28 18.41 2.11
N SER A 715 -17.83 17.19 2.05
CA SER A 715 -17.91 16.39 0.82
C SER A 715 -18.77 17.07 -0.25
N ILE A 716 -19.88 17.69 0.17
CA ILE A 716 -20.71 18.52 -0.71
C ILE A 716 -19.91 19.73 -1.20
N ALA A 717 -19.22 20.45 -0.32
CA ALA A 717 -18.36 21.58 -0.70
C ALA A 717 -17.33 21.20 -1.79
N ILE A 718 -16.72 20.01 -1.66
CA ILE A 718 -15.75 19.48 -2.64
C ILE A 718 -16.42 19.24 -4.00
N SER A 719 -17.65 18.72 -4.01
CA SER A 719 -18.40 18.52 -5.26
C SER A 719 -18.71 19.84 -5.99
N LEU A 720 -18.86 20.94 -5.26
CA LEU A 720 -19.17 22.28 -5.79
C LEU A 720 -17.96 23.03 -6.34
N ILE A 721 -16.74 22.55 -6.09
CA ILE A 721 -15.50 23.24 -6.50
C ILE A 721 -15.48 23.50 -8.01
N GLY A 722 -15.12 24.73 -8.38
CA GLY A 722 -14.99 25.14 -9.78
C GLY A 722 -16.33 25.43 -10.46
N SER A 723 -17.42 25.56 -9.69
CA SER A 723 -18.78 25.82 -10.17
C SER A 723 -19.17 24.88 -11.33
N PRO A 724 -19.23 23.56 -11.08
CA PRO A 724 -19.58 22.60 -12.13
C PRO A 724 -20.98 22.84 -12.66
N ARG A 725 -21.19 22.60 -13.94
CA ARG A 725 -22.50 22.77 -14.60
C ARG A 725 -23.44 21.60 -14.34
N LEU A 726 -22.89 20.43 -14.01
CA LEU A 726 -23.61 19.21 -13.68
C LEU A 726 -23.04 18.60 -12.40
N ILE A 727 -23.89 18.30 -11.41
CA ILE A 727 -23.47 17.74 -10.13
C ILE A 727 -24.19 16.41 -9.89
N PHE A 728 -23.43 15.38 -9.53
CA PHE A 728 -23.95 14.08 -9.11
C PHE A 728 -23.86 13.97 -7.58
N LEU A 729 -24.98 13.72 -6.92
CA LEU A 729 -25.06 13.50 -5.48
C LEU A 729 -25.56 12.09 -5.23
N ASP A 730 -24.70 11.25 -4.67
CA ASP A 730 -25.04 9.87 -4.33
C ASP A 730 -25.39 9.75 -2.85
N GLU A 731 -26.70 9.66 -2.55
CA GLU A 731 -27.27 9.55 -1.20
C GLU A 731 -26.68 10.57 -0.20
N PRO A 732 -26.86 11.89 -0.42
CA PRO A 732 -26.23 12.95 0.37
C PRO A 732 -26.66 13.02 1.84
N THR A 733 -27.86 12.57 2.17
CA THR A 733 -28.44 12.79 3.52
C THR A 733 -28.64 11.52 4.36
N THR A 734 -28.15 10.39 3.87
CA THR A 734 -28.22 9.11 4.58
C THR A 734 -27.39 9.15 5.87
N GLY A 735 -28.02 8.80 7.00
CA GLY A 735 -27.35 8.76 8.31
C GLY A 735 -27.08 10.12 8.95
N LEU A 736 -27.74 11.19 8.48
CA LEU A 736 -27.67 12.53 9.08
C LEU A 736 -28.87 12.81 10.00
N ASP A 737 -28.64 13.61 11.04
CA ASP A 737 -29.70 14.14 11.89
C ASP A 737 -30.65 15.05 11.09
N PRO A 738 -31.94 15.15 11.46
CA PRO A 738 -32.94 15.96 10.73
C PRO A 738 -32.53 17.43 10.52
N VAL A 739 -31.86 18.04 11.50
CA VAL A 739 -31.40 19.45 11.44
C VAL A 739 -30.24 19.62 10.46
N VAL A 740 -29.31 18.67 10.42
CA VAL A 740 -28.18 18.71 9.47
C VAL A 740 -28.69 18.42 8.06
N ARG A 741 -29.64 17.49 7.92
CA ARG A 741 -30.32 17.17 6.65
C ARG A 741 -31.00 18.39 6.05
N SER A 742 -31.78 19.16 6.82
CA SER A 742 -32.43 20.37 6.31
C SER A 742 -31.41 21.44 5.87
N THR A 743 -30.29 21.56 6.58
CA THR A 743 -29.18 22.46 6.19
C THR A 743 -28.56 22.02 4.86
N VAL A 744 -28.34 20.72 4.66
CA VAL A 744 -27.84 20.17 3.39
C VAL A 744 -28.83 20.40 2.25
N TRP A 745 -30.13 20.22 2.49
CA TRP A 745 -31.17 20.50 1.51
C TRP A 745 -31.18 21.96 1.07
N ALA A 746 -31.02 22.90 2.00
CA ALA A 746 -30.91 24.32 1.69
C ALA A 746 -29.70 24.64 0.79
N ILE A 747 -28.54 23.98 1.03
CA ILE A 747 -27.33 24.14 0.21
C ILE A 747 -27.58 23.60 -1.22
N ILE A 748 -28.21 22.43 -1.34
CA ILE A 748 -28.53 21.81 -2.65
C ILE A 748 -29.51 22.70 -3.43
N MET A 749 -30.55 23.20 -2.77
CA MET A 749 -31.52 24.12 -3.38
C MET A 749 -30.87 25.41 -3.89
N LYS A 750 -29.98 26.01 -3.10
CA LYS A 750 -29.21 27.20 -3.52
C LYS A 750 -28.35 26.92 -4.76
N GLN A 751 -27.75 25.73 -4.85
CA GLN A 751 -26.91 25.37 -5.99
C GLN A 751 -27.71 25.05 -7.27
N LYS A 752 -28.96 24.59 -7.13
CA LYS A 752 -29.84 24.25 -8.25
C LYS A 752 -30.05 25.42 -9.23
N GLU A 753 -30.01 26.66 -8.74
CA GLU A 753 -30.17 27.86 -9.57
C GLU A 753 -29.07 28.04 -10.62
N HIS A 754 -27.90 27.43 -10.41
CA HIS A 754 -26.71 27.63 -11.25
C HIS A 754 -26.24 26.36 -11.97
N SER A 755 -26.73 25.19 -11.56
CA SER A 755 -26.22 23.90 -12.00
C SER A 755 -27.36 22.90 -12.13
N ALA A 756 -27.27 21.99 -13.11
CA ALA A 756 -28.11 20.80 -13.14
C ALA A 756 -27.63 19.79 -12.08
N ILE A 757 -28.56 19.16 -11.36
CA ILE A 757 -28.22 18.23 -10.26
C ILE A 757 -28.93 16.90 -10.49
N VAL A 758 -28.18 15.80 -10.39
CA VAL A 758 -28.71 14.44 -10.37
C VAL A 758 -28.47 13.87 -8.98
N LEU A 759 -29.55 13.58 -8.28
CA LEU A 759 -29.57 13.10 -6.91
C LEU A 759 -30.06 11.66 -6.86
N THR A 760 -29.28 10.71 -6.34
CA THR A 760 -29.83 9.40 -5.96
C THR A 760 -30.24 9.42 -4.50
N THR A 761 -31.43 8.90 -4.23
CA THR A 761 -31.93 8.77 -2.86
C THR A 761 -32.82 7.53 -2.74
N HIS A 762 -32.93 7.03 -1.51
CA HIS A 762 -33.96 6.08 -1.10
C HIS A 762 -34.99 6.73 -0.17
N SER A 763 -34.79 8.00 0.20
CA SER A 763 -35.73 8.77 1.01
C SER A 763 -36.77 9.42 0.12
N MET A 764 -38.02 9.08 0.38
CA MET A 764 -39.15 9.57 -0.41
C MET A 764 -39.49 11.01 -0.03
N GLU A 765 -39.30 11.39 1.24
CA GLU A 765 -39.34 12.79 1.69
C GLU A 765 -38.32 13.66 0.96
N GLU A 766 -37.07 13.19 0.82
CA GLU A 766 -36.02 13.95 0.13
C GLU A 766 -36.35 14.17 -1.34
N ALA A 767 -36.86 13.14 -2.02
CA ALA A 767 -37.27 13.24 -3.41
C ALA A 767 -38.46 14.20 -3.59
N ASP A 768 -39.40 14.23 -2.66
CA ASP A 768 -40.59 15.10 -2.70
C ASP A 768 -40.24 16.57 -2.45
N VAL A 769 -39.30 16.86 -1.53
CA VAL A 769 -38.88 18.22 -1.20
C VAL A 769 -37.91 18.80 -2.23
N LEU A 770 -36.91 18.02 -2.69
CA LEU A 770 -35.85 18.51 -3.57
C LEU A 770 -36.15 18.34 -5.06
N GLY A 771 -36.90 17.30 -5.43
CA GLY A 771 -37.04 16.84 -6.81
C GLY A 771 -37.98 17.71 -7.64
N ASP A 772 -37.45 18.37 -8.68
CA ASP A 772 -38.28 18.96 -9.73
C ASP A 772 -38.87 17.84 -10.60
N ARG A 773 -38.04 16.84 -10.91
CA ARG A 773 -38.45 15.60 -11.56
C ARG A 773 -37.90 14.42 -10.77
N ILE A 774 -38.72 13.37 -10.67
CA ILE A 774 -38.42 12.14 -9.96
C ILE A 774 -38.50 11.00 -10.99
N ALA A 775 -37.44 10.22 -11.08
CA ALA A 775 -37.38 8.99 -11.86
C ALA A 775 -37.32 7.82 -10.87
N ILE A 776 -38.31 6.93 -10.92
CA ILE A 776 -38.34 5.73 -10.07
C ILE A 776 -37.69 4.57 -10.85
N MET A 777 -36.63 4.00 -10.29
CA MET A 777 -35.86 2.91 -10.85
C MET A 777 -36.15 1.61 -10.10
N ALA A 778 -36.44 0.53 -10.83
CA ALA A 778 -36.55 -0.82 -10.30
C ALA A 778 -35.88 -1.82 -11.25
N PHE A 779 -35.18 -2.81 -10.70
CA PHE A 779 -34.55 -3.92 -11.44
C PHE A 779 -33.70 -3.50 -12.65
N GLY A 780 -32.96 -2.39 -12.53
CA GLY A 780 -32.06 -1.91 -13.57
C GLY A 780 -32.71 -1.02 -14.65
N ARG A 781 -33.99 -0.65 -14.53
CA ARG A 781 -34.72 0.20 -15.50
C ARG A 781 -35.47 1.33 -14.82
N ASN A 782 -35.70 2.42 -15.55
CA ASN A 782 -36.62 3.48 -15.15
C ASN A 782 -38.05 3.01 -15.40
N ARG A 783 -38.90 3.07 -14.36
CA ARG A 783 -40.27 2.57 -14.33
C ARG A 783 -41.32 3.67 -14.46
N CYS A 784 -41.00 4.86 -13.99
CA CYS A 784 -41.81 6.05 -14.22
C CYS A 784 -40.93 7.29 -14.04
N ILE A 785 -41.33 8.38 -14.69
CA ILE A 785 -40.64 9.67 -14.60
C ILE A 785 -41.66 10.81 -14.61
N GLY A 786 -41.51 11.77 -13.72
CA GLY A 786 -42.44 12.89 -13.64
C GLY A 786 -42.23 13.77 -12.42
N THR A 787 -43.05 14.81 -12.28
CA THR A 787 -43.09 15.60 -11.03
C THR A 787 -43.74 14.78 -9.92
N SER A 788 -43.46 15.10 -8.65
CA SER A 788 -44.09 14.41 -7.51
C SER A 788 -45.63 14.40 -7.61
N ILE A 789 -46.21 15.54 -7.99
CA ILE A 789 -47.67 15.69 -8.17
C ILE A 789 -48.18 14.78 -9.30
N ARG A 790 -47.48 14.73 -10.44
CA ARG A 790 -47.86 13.86 -11.57
C ARG A 790 -47.79 12.38 -11.18
N LEU A 791 -46.75 11.98 -10.46
CA LEU A 791 -46.58 10.59 -10.00
C LEU A 791 -47.64 10.19 -8.97
N LYS A 792 -47.95 11.05 -7.99
CA LYS A 792 -49.04 10.83 -7.03
C LYS A 792 -50.40 10.76 -7.73
N SER A 793 -50.67 11.70 -8.65
CA SER A 793 -51.90 11.72 -9.45
C SER A 793 -52.07 10.49 -10.33
N ARG A 794 -50.99 9.90 -10.85
CA ARG A 794 -51.04 8.73 -11.73
C ARG A 794 -51.02 7.40 -10.97
N PHE A 795 -50.06 7.19 -10.08
CA PHE A 795 -49.83 5.90 -9.40
C PHE A 795 -50.29 5.84 -7.94
N GLY A 796 -50.68 6.96 -7.33
CA GLY A 796 -51.24 6.96 -5.98
C GLY A 796 -52.51 6.11 -5.87
N SER A 797 -52.75 5.52 -4.70
CA SER A 797 -53.91 4.67 -4.41
C SER A 797 -55.22 5.44 -4.16
N GLY A 798 -55.20 6.77 -4.27
CA GLY A 798 -56.35 7.65 -4.01
C GLY A 798 -56.24 8.36 -2.66
N TYR A 799 -57.37 8.59 -1.98
CA TYR A 799 -57.39 9.20 -0.65
C TYR A 799 -57.34 8.12 0.43
N LYS A 800 -56.53 8.35 1.46
CA LYS A 800 -56.53 7.53 2.67
C LYS A 800 -57.30 8.26 3.75
N ILE A 801 -58.25 7.56 4.36
CA ILE A 801 -59.06 8.11 5.44
C ILE A 801 -58.75 7.29 6.68
N ILE A 802 -58.32 7.98 7.72
CA ILE A 802 -58.02 7.39 9.02
C ILE A 802 -59.12 7.84 9.97
N ILE A 803 -59.83 6.87 10.52
CA ILE A 803 -60.95 7.08 11.44
C ILE A 803 -60.56 6.51 12.80
N SER A 804 -60.66 7.32 13.85
CA SER A 804 -60.47 6.90 15.23
C SER A 804 -61.84 6.76 15.91
N PRO A 805 -62.35 5.55 16.13
CA PRO A 805 -63.65 5.30 16.74
C PRO A 805 -63.63 5.55 18.25
N LYS A 806 -64.80 5.85 18.81
CA LYS A 806 -65.01 6.12 20.24
C LYS A 806 -65.23 4.82 21.02
N THR A 807 -64.17 4.09 21.37
CA THR A 807 -64.24 2.75 21.99
C THR A 807 -62.96 2.42 22.79
N SER A 808 -63.06 1.51 23.77
CA SER A 808 -61.92 0.94 24.52
C SER A 808 -61.12 -0.06 23.68
N GLU A 809 -59.82 -0.25 23.98
CA GLU A 809 -58.91 -1.05 23.12
C GLU A 809 -59.41 -2.48 22.83
N GLU A 810 -60.16 -3.11 23.73
CA GLU A 810 -60.62 -4.51 23.62
C GLU A 810 -61.73 -4.74 22.57
N ASP A 811 -62.56 -3.73 22.26
CA ASP A 811 -63.69 -3.85 21.32
C ASP A 811 -63.45 -3.20 19.94
N THR A 812 -62.26 -2.61 19.75
CA THR A 812 -61.91 -1.81 18.56
C THR A 812 -62.12 -2.57 17.24
N ALA A 813 -61.75 -3.85 17.15
CA ALA A 813 -61.86 -4.61 15.91
C ALA A 813 -63.31 -4.86 15.46
N VAL A 814 -64.24 -5.04 16.40
CA VAL A 814 -65.66 -5.29 16.10
C VAL A 814 -66.34 -4.00 15.68
N VAL A 815 -66.07 -2.90 16.41
CA VAL A 815 -66.60 -1.58 16.08
C VAL A 815 -66.07 -1.07 14.74
N CYS A 816 -64.77 -1.24 14.46
CA CYS A 816 -64.19 -0.87 13.16
C CYS A 816 -64.82 -1.63 11.98
N ARG A 817 -65.13 -2.92 12.15
CA ARG A 817 -65.83 -3.69 11.10
C ARG A 817 -67.26 -3.23 10.90
N GLY A 818 -68.01 -2.99 11.98
CA GLY A 818 -69.37 -2.46 11.89
C GLY A 818 -69.43 -1.07 11.23
N LEU A 819 -68.42 -0.23 11.49
CA LEU A 819 -68.24 1.07 10.82
C LEU A 819 -67.90 0.89 9.33
N PHE A 820 -67.00 -0.04 9.01
CA PHE A 820 -66.66 -0.37 7.62
C PHE A 820 -67.88 -0.83 6.82
N ASP A 821 -68.69 -1.72 7.39
CA ASP A 821 -69.86 -2.29 6.70
C ASP A 821 -70.90 -1.20 6.39
N ARG A 822 -71.07 -0.21 7.29
CA ARG A 822 -71.93 0.96 7.04
C ARG A 822 -71.37 1.88 5.96
N LEU A 823 -70.06 2.11 5.96
CA LEU A 823 -69.40 2.96 4.97
C LEU A 823 -69.38 2.29 3.58
N SER A 824 -69.08 1.00 3.51
CA SER A 824 -69.10 0.22 2.26
C SER A 824 -70.50 0.06 1.68
N ALA A 825 -71.55 0.06 2.50
CA ALA A 825 -72.93 0.10 2.02
C ALA A 825 -73.26 1.40 1.28
N SER A 826 -72.66 2.53 1.68
CA SER A 826 -72.83 3.83 1.02
C SER A 826 -71.94 4.00 -0.22
N VAL A 827 -70.70 3.48 -0.18
CA VAL A 827 -69.74 3.53 -1.28
C VAL A 827 -69.03 2.17 -1.41
N PRO A 828 -69.42 1.32 -2.38
CA PRO A 828 -68.92 -0.05 -2.48
C PRO A 828 -67.48 -0.17 -2.98
N GLU A 829 -66.91 0.91 -3.50
CA GLU A 829 -65.53 0.97 -4.03
C GLU A 829 -64.48 1.17 -2.93
N ILE A 830 -64.90 1.34 -1.67
CA ILE A 830 -63.99 1.54 -0.54
C ILE A 830 -63.24 0.24 -0.22
N VAL A 831 -61.91 0.33 -0.12
CA VAL A 831 -61.05 -0.79 0.26
C VAL A 831 -60.56 -0.63 1.70
N PHE A 832 -60.82 -1.64 2.52
CA PHE A 832 -60.25 -1.73 3.87
C PHE A 832 -58.74 -2.02 3.78
N ASP A 833 -57.92 -1.18 4.41
CA ASP A 833 -56.46 -1.35 4.41
C ASP A 833 -55.99 -2.12 5.65
N LYS A 834 -56.06 -1.48 6.82
CA LYS A 834 -55.59 -2.05 8.09
C LYS A 834 -56.18 -1.32 9.31
N ILE A 835 -56.25 -1.99 10.45
CA ILE A 835 -56.42 -1.37 11.77
C ILE A 835 -55.04 -1.27 12.44
N ASP A 836 -54.62 -0.06 12.82
CA ASP A 836 -53.41 0.21 13.61
C ASP A 836 -53.81 0.73 14.99
N GLY A 837 -53.77 -0.15 15.99
CA GLY A 837 -54.24 0.15 17.35
C GLY A 837 -55.71 0.54 17.34
N ARG A 838 -56.00 1.78 17.72
CA ARG A 838 -57.37 2.34 17.70
C ARG A 838 -57.79 2.86 16.32
N ASN A 839 -56.87 3.08 15.40
CA ASN A 839 -57.18 3.77 14.15
C ASN A 839 -57.51 2.79 13.02
N MET A 840 -58.61 3.05 12.32
CA MET A 840 -59.03 2.33 11.13
C MET A 840 -58.58 3.09 9.88
N ARG A 841 -57.82 2.42 9.00
CA ARG A 841 -57.40 2.99 7.71
C ARG A 841 -58.22 2.43 6.56
N ILE A 842 -58.75 3.36 5.77
CA ILE A 842 -59.63 3.11 4.64
C ILE A 842 -59.02 3.77 3.40
N ASN A 843 -58.94 3.04 2.29
CA ASN A 843 -58.47 3.59 1.01
C ASN A 843 -59.65 3.77 0.06
N LEU A 844 -59.84 5.00 -0.44
CA LEU A 844 -60.76 5.32 -1.51
C LEU A 844 -59.98 5.30 -2.84
N PRO A 845 -60.21 4.31 -3.74
CA PRO A 845 -59.52 4.22 -5.02
C PRO A 845 -59.87 5.39 -5.94
N LYS A 846 -58.94 5.70 -6.85
CA LYS A 846 -59.03 6.87 -7.76
C LYS A 846 -60.28 6.91 -8.63
N GLU A 847 -60.76 5.75 -9.07
CA GLU A 847 -61.98 5.63 -9.88
C GLU A 847 -63.22 6.19 -9.14
N ALA A 848 -63.17 6.16 -7.80
CA ALA A 848 -64.23 6.61 -6.91
C ALA A 848 -64.03 8.05 -6.37
N ASN A 849 -63.01 8.80 -6.82
CA ASN A 849 -62.74 10.15 -6.30
C ASN A 849 -63.94 11.11 -6.44
N GLY A 850 -64.78 10.93 -7.46
CA GLY A 850 -66.01 11.72 -7.66
C GLY A 850 -67.06 11.51 -6.57
N ARG A 851 -66.99 10.41 -5.81
CA ARG A 851 -67.91 10.05 -4.72
C ARG A 851 -67.40 10.45 -3.33
N MET A 852 -66.30 11.18 -3.25
CA MET A 852 -65.80 11.73 -1.98
C MET A 852 -66.85 12.54 -1.19
N PRO A 853 -67.73 13.35 -1.83
CA PRO A 853 -68.80 14.04 -1.12
C PRO A 853 -69.82 13.09 -0.48
N GLU A 854 -70.17 11.99 -1.18
CA GLU A 854 -71.09 10.96 -0.69
C GLU A 854 -70.49 10.24 0.52
N LEU A 855 -69.19 9.94 0.46
CA LEU A 855 -68.45 9.36 1.57
C LEU A 855 -68.40 10.30 2.78
N MET A 856 -68.16 11.60 2.56
CA MET A 856 -68.16 12.57 3.65
C MET A 856 -69.54 12.69 4.30
N THR A 857 -70.63 12.66 3.52
CA THR A 857 -71.98 12.62 4.09
C THR A 857 -72.28 11.35 4.89
N ALA A 858 -71.72 10.20 4.47
CA ALA A 858 -71.85 8.96 5.23
C ALA A 858 -71.05 9.01 6.54
N ILE A 859 -69.86 9.62 6.53
CA ILE A 859 -69.03 9.84 7.73
C ILE A 859 -69.72 10.82 8.69
N ASP A 860 -70.31 11.91 8.18
CA ASP A 860 -71.09 12.86 8.98
C ASP A 860 -72.28 12.18 9.67
N GLY A 861 -72.91 11.19 9.02
CA GLY A 861 -73.98 10.39 9.61
C GLY A 861 -73.53 9.49 10.77
N ILE A 862 -72.22 9.25 10.92
CA ILE A 862 -71.61 8.39 11.95
C ILE A 862 -70.70 9.20 12.88
N ARG A 863 -70.80 10.53 12.82
CA ARG A 863 -69.92 11.47 13.55
C ARG A 863 -69.92 11.25 15.06
N ASP A 864 -71.04 10.83 15.64
CA ASP A 864 -71.15 10.60 17.09
C ASP A 864 -70.32 9.41 17.59
N ASP A 865 -69.98 8.48 16.70
CA ASP A 865 -69.19 7.27 16.99
C ASP A 865 -67.67 7.46 16.73
N ILE A 866 -67.25 8.64 16.26
CA ILE A 866 -65.88 8.95 15.85
C ILE A 866 -65.28 10.03 16.76
N ASP A 867 -64.06 9.80 17.27
CA ASP A 867 -63.30 10.80 18.05
C ASP A 867 -62.42 11.69 17.14
N ASP A 868 -61.77 11.12 16.11
CA ASP A 868 -60.91 11.86 15.19
C ASP A 868 -61.01 11.33 13.75
N LEU A 869 -60.87 12.22 12.78
CA LEU A 869 -60.91 11.95 11.35
C LEU A 869 -59.77 12.70 10.66
N SER A 870 -58.86 11.95 10.03
CA SER A 870 -57.83 12.52 9.17
C SER A 870 -57.92 11.97 7.76
N ILE A 871 -57.77 12.88 6.78
CA ILE A 871 -57.75 12.54 5.36
C ILE A 871 -56.34 12.83 4.86
N GLU A 872 -55.66 11.79 4.44
CA GLU A 872 -54.31 11.86 3.89
C GLU A 872 -54.34 11.66 2.38
N LEU A 873 -53.54 12.45 1.67
CA LEU A 873 -53.27 12.24 0.25
C LEU A 873 -52.27 11.10 0.08
N SER A 874 -52.36 10.37 -1.05
CA SER A 874 -51.37 9.35 -1.39
C SER A 874 -49.95 9.93 -1.34
N THR A 875 -49.08 9.32 -0.55
CA THR A 875 -47.69 9.75 -0.43
C THR A 875 -46.87 9.23 -1.60
N LEU A 876 -45.65 9.74 -1.75
CA LEU A 876 -44.70 9.17 -2.71
C LEU A 876 -44.33 7.71 -2.34
N GLU A 877 -44.51 7.33 -1.07
CA GLU A 877 -44.30 5.97 -0.57
C GLU A 877 -45.31 4.98 -1.13
N ASP A 878 -46.57 5.38 -1.21
CA ASP A 878 -47.62 4.56 -1.80
C ASP A 878 -47.39 4.32 -3.29
N VAL A 879 -46.97 5.37 -4.00
CA VAL A 879 -46.57 5.27 -5.41
C VAL A 879 -45.41 4.29 -5.55
N PHE A 880 -44.39 4.42 -4.71
CA PHE A 880 -43.22 3.56 -4.74
C PHE A 880 -43.57 2.09 -4.47
N ILE A 881 -44.40 1.81 -3.46
CA ILE A 881 -44.86 0.44 -3.14
C ILE A 881 -45.63 -0.16 -4.31
N THR A 882 -46.53 0.62 -4.92
CA THR A 882 -47.35 0.18 -6.06
C THR A 882 -46.46 -0.14 -7.27
N VAL A 883 -45.51 0.73 -7.60
CA VAL A 883 -44.56 0.53 -8.70
C VAL A 883 -43.63 -0.65 -8.41
N ALA A 884 -43.17 -0.81 -7.17
CA ALA A 884 -42.30 -1.92 -6.77
C ALA A 884 -43.02 -3.28 -6.84
N LYS A 885 -44.27 -3.37 -6.35
CA LYS A 885 -45.10 -4.58 -6.45
C LYS A 885 -45.36 -4.97 -7.90
N THR A 886 -45.74 -4.00 -8.73
CA THR A 886 -45.96 -4.22 -10.18
C THR A 886 -44.68 -4.71 -10.85
N SER A 887 -43.55 -4.07 -10.54
CA SER A 887 -42.24 -4.45 -11.10
C SER A 887 -41.80 -5.86 -10.67
N GLN A 888 -42.09 -6.27 -9.43
CA GLN A 888 -41.79 -7.62 -8.94
C GLN A 888 -42.65 -8.66 -9.65
N ALA A 889 -43.96 -8.41 -9.77
CA ALA A 889 -44.88 -9.33 -10.45
C ALA A 889 -44.46 -9.57 -11.92
N GLU A 890 -44.05 -8.51 -12.62
CA GLU A 890 -43.50 -8.63 -13.97
C GLU A 890 -42.19 -9.43 -14.03
N GLU A 891 -41.31 -9.30 -13.03
CA GLU A 891 -40.05 -10.05 -12.99
C GLU A 891 -40.28 -11.54 -12.78
N PHE A 892 -41.17 -11.90 -11.86
CA PHE A 892 -41.62 -13.29 -11.71
C PHE A 892 -42.28 -13.84 -12.98
N ALA A 893 -43.06 -13.01 -13.71
CA ALA A 893 -43.65 -13.42 -14.98
C ALA A 893 -42.59 -13.66 -16.07
N SER A 894 -41.54 -12.84 -16.11
CA SER A 894 -40.45 -12.97 -17.10
C SER A 894 -39.53 -14.17 -16.83
N ASP A 895 -39.23 -14.48 -15.57
CA ASP A 895 -38.36 -15.62 -15.20
C ASP A 895 -39.08 -16.96 -15.44
N ASN A 896 -40.43 -16.98 -15.42
CA ASN A 896 -41.24 -18.16 -15.72
C ASN A 896 -41.37 -18.48 -17.22
N HIS A 897 -41.01 -17.54 -18.11
CA HIS A 897 -41.10 -17.75 -19.57
C HIS A 897 -39.99 -18.66 -20.14
N ASP A 898 -39.00 -19.05 -19.33
CA ASP A 898 -37.91 -19.96 -19.69
C ASP A 898 -38.23 -21.48 -19.50
N LEU A 899 -39.49 -21.84 -19.23
CA LEU A 899 -39.98 -23.23 -19.15
C LEU A 899 -41.18 -23.44 -20.10
N PRO A 900 -41.23 -24.53 -20.89
CA PRO A 900 -42.33 -24.75 -21.84
C PRO A 900 -43.63 -25.13 -21.11
N ASP A 901 -44.69 -24.39 -21.46
CA ASP A 901 -46.13 -24.61 -21.27
C ASP A 901 -46.59 -25.69 -20.28
N ALA A 902 -47.08 -25.24 -19.13
CA ALA A 902 -48.20 -25.86 -18.45
C ALA A 902 -49.20 -24.77 -18.06
N THR A 903 -50.32 -24.73 -18.77
CA THR A 903 -51.50 -23.92 -18.44
C THR A 903 -51.93 -24.18 -17.00
N ILE A 904 -51.89 -23.15 -16.15
CA ILE A 904 -52.57 -23.15 -14.85
C ILE A 904 -53.52 -21.97 -14.83
N ASP A 905 -54.80 -22.32 -14.72
CA ASP A 905 -55.96 -21.43 -14.66
C ASP A 905 -55.94 -20.61 -13.36
N LEU A 906 -55.80 -19.29 -13.47
CA LEU A 906 -55.81 -18.35 -12.34
C LEU A 906 -57.22 -17.75 -12.17
N SER A 907 -58.15 -18.57 -11.69
CA SER A 907 -59.33 -18.07 -10.98
C SER A 907 -59.52 -18.89 -9.71
N GLN A 908 -59.20 -18.25 -8.57
CA GLN A 908 -59.50 -18.60 -7.16
C GLN A 908 -58.24 -18.63 -6.28
N SER A 909 -57.97 -17.53 -5.57
CA SER A 909 -57.63 -17.56 -4.14
C SER A 909 -57.48 -16.14 -3.58
N GLN A 910 -58.60 -15.55 -3.18
CA GLN A 910 -58.60 -14.68 -2.00
C GLN A 910 -58.72 -15.60 -0.78
N THR A 911 -57.75 -15.56 0.14
CA THR A 911 -57.91 -15.59 1.61
C THR A 911 -56.55 -15.73 2.32
N PRO A 912 -56.44 -15.30 3.60
CA PRO A 912 -55.17 -15.07 4.29
C PRO A 912 -54.67 -16.32 5.04
N TYR A 913 -53.34 -16.41 5.18
CA TYR A 913 -52.64 -17.40 6.01
C TYR A 913 -53.19 -17.50 7.44
N PRO A 914 -53.17 -18.72 8.02
CA PRO A 914 -52.47 -18.87 9.30
C PRO A 914 -51.66 -20.17 9.43
N GLY A 915 -50.57 -20.09 10.21
CA GLY A 915 -50.07 -21.18 11.05
C GLY A 915 -49.15 -22.22 10.40
N ALA A 916 -47.83 -22.04 10.57
CA ALA A 916 -46.85 -23.10 10.36
C ALA A 916 -46.47 -23.75 11.70
N THR A 917 -46.82 -25.03 11.87
CA THR A 917 -46.07 -25.98 12.71
C THR A 917 -45.69 -27.20 11.86
N PRO A 918 -44.52 -27.84 12.12
CA PRO A 918 -43.90 -28.76 11.16
C PRO A 918 -44.07 -30.23 11.57
N MET A 919 -44.27 -31.14 10.62
CA MET A 919 -43.93 -32.57 10.78
C MET A 919 -43.54 -33.24 9.45
N ALA A 920 -42.23 -33.52 9.36
CA ALA A 920 -41.57 -34.79 9.06
C ALA A 920 -42.15 -35.79 8.03
N GLY A 921 -41.28 -36.27 7.13
CA GLY A 921 -41.42 -37.61 6.55
C GLY A 921 -40.54 -38.00 5.36
N ARG A 922 -39.38 -38.63 5.65
CA ARG A 922 -38.66 -39.68 4.88
C ARG A 922 -37.63 -39.34 3.77
N SER A 923 -36.39 -39.18 4.23
CA SER A 923 -35.19 -40.05 4.06
C SER A 923 -34.98 -40.85 2.75
N GLN A 924 -33.77 -40.72 2.16
CA GLN A 924 -32.68 -41.72 2.32
C GLN A 924 -31.35 -41.25 1.65
N HIS A 925 -30.33 -41.01 2.47
CA HIS A 925 -28.91 -41.19 2.16
C HIS A 925 -28.35 -42.17 3.22
N PRO A 926 -27.40 -43.08 2.91
CA PRO A 926 -26.77 -43.93 3.91
C PRO A 926 -25.61 -43.21 4.62
N SER A 927 -25.50 -43.57 5.90
CA SER A 927 -24.67 -43.09 7.01
C SER A 927 -23.27 -43.71 7.13
N MET A 928 -22.37 -43.05 7.86
CA MET A 928 -21.61 -43.52 9.06
C MET A 928 -20.46 -42.52 9.37
N GLY A 929 -20.13 -42.10 10.60
CA GLY A 929 -20.61 -42.44 11.94
C GLY A 929 -20.11 -41.43 13.00
N ASN A 930 -20.88 -41.33 14.09
CA ASN A 930 -20.67 -40.54 15.31
C ASN A 930 -20.00 -41.38 16.43
N MET A 931 -19.40 -40.72 17.43
CA MET A 931 -19.45 -41.14 18.85
C MET A 931 -19.43 -39.90 19.80
N VAL A 932 -20.62 -39.41 20.22
CA VAL A 932 -21.26 -39.45 21.58
C VAL A 932 -20.32 -39.38 22.84
N PRO A 933 -20.68 -38.82 24.04
CA PRO A 933 -22.01 -38.45 24.59
C PRO A 933 -22.16 -37.08 25.33
N SER A 934 -23.43 -36.82 25.64
CA SER A 934 -24.08 -35.84 26.54
C SER A 934 -24.03 -36.24 28.05
N PRO A 935 -24.92 -35.73 28.96
CA PRO A 935 -24.88 -34.44 29.68
C PRO A 935 -25.07 -34.58 31.23
N ALA A 936 -24.88 -33.51 32.01
CA ALA A 936 -25.62 -33.25 33.28
C ALA A 936 -25.38 -31.81 33.79
N TRP A 937 -26.43 -31.27 34.42
CA TRP A 937 -26.60 -29.93 34.99
C TRP A 937 -25.95 -29.73 36.37
N GLN A 938 -25.51 -28.51 36.72
CA GLN A 938 -26.07 -27.68 37.82
C GLN A 938 -25.24 -26.40 38.14
N SER A 939 -25.98 -25.28 38.26
CA SER A 939 -25.86 -24.12 39.18
C SER A 939 -24.50 -23.43 39.43
N ASP A 940 -24.41 -22.12 39.15
CA ASP A 940 -24.60 -21.07 40.16
C ASP A 940 -24.40 -19.65 39.57
N ALA A 941 -25.36 -18.76 39.86
CA ALA A 941 -25.28 -17.32 39.65
C ALA A 941 -25.87 -16.65 40.89
N LYS A 942 -25.18 -15.64 41.45
CA LYS A 942 -25.75 -14.72 42.44
C LYS A 942 -25.17 -13.31 42.33
N SER A 943 -26.09 -12.39 42.60
CA SER A 943 -26.13 -10.93 42.73
C SER A 943 -25.12 -10.35 43.75
N GLU A 944 -24.80 -9.04 43.77
CA GLU A 944 -25.61 -7.99 44.43
C GLU A 944 -25.10 -6.55 44.17
N THR A 945 -25.97 -5.60 44.50
CA THR A 945 -26.06 -4.14 44.25
C THR A 945 -25.53 -3.24 45.39
N ASP A 946 -25.18 -1.99 45.02
CA ASP A 946 -25.27 -0.68 45.70
C ASP A 946 -25.05 -0.49 47.23
N SER A 947 -24.20 0.48 47.61
CA SER A 947 -24.57 1.69 48.41
C SER A 947 -23.35 2.50 48.93
N ASP A 948 -23.65 3.76 49.25
CA ASP A 948 -22.81 4.95 49.48
C ASP A 948 -21.96 5.03 50.80
N ASP A 949 -21.14 6.10 50.81
CA ASP A 949 -20.76 6.99 51.94
C ASP A 949 -19.35 6.91 52.60
N LEU A 950 -18.64 8.04 52.46
CA LEU A 950 -17.86 8.85 53.44
C LEU A 950 -17.00 8.11 54.50
N GLU A 951 -15.69 8.33 54.65
CA GLU A 951 -15.04 9.54 55.18
C GLU A 951 -13.50 9.49 55.00
N THR A 952 -12.92 10.63 54.58
CA THR A 952 -11.82 11.39 55.20
C THR A 952 -10.62 10.69 55.89
N ILE A 953 -9.38 10.98 55.45
CA ILE A 953 -8.30 11.71 56.17
C ILE A 953 -6.90 11.53 55.50
N GLN A 954 -6.33 12.69 55.10
CA GLN A 954 -4.94 13.19 55.13
C GLN A 954 -3.73 12.29 54.75
N SER A 955 -2.96 12.73 53.75
CA SER A 955 -1.60 13.36 53.86
C SER A 955 -0.50 12.33 53.56
N SER A 956 0.62 12.59 52.89
CA SER A 956 1.26 13.78 52.30
C SER A 956 2.47 13.29 51.49
N ASP A 957 3.06 14.23 50.75
CA ASP A 957 4.49 14.32 50.39
C ASP A 957 5.04 13.63 49.12
N GLU A 958 5.41 14.52 48.18
CA GLU A 958 6.72 14.66 47.52
C GLU A 958 7.34 13.48 46.75
N ALA A 959 7.32 13.58 45.41
CA ALA A 959 8.50 13.73 44.53
C ALA A 959 8.09 13.79 43.06
#